data_AF-A0A0M9AIF2-F1
#
_entry.id   AF-A0A0M9AIF2-F1
#
_cell.length_a   1.000
_cell.length_b   1.000
_cell.length_c   1.000
_cell.angle_alpha   90.00
_cell.angle_beta   90.00
_cell.angle_gamma   90.00
#
_symmetry.space_group_name_H-M   'P 1'
#
loop_
_entity.id
_entity.type
_entity.pdbx_description
1 polymer ?
#
loop_
_entity_poly.entity_id
_entity_poly.type
_entity_poly.pdbx_seq_one_letter_code
_entity_poly.pdbx_strand_id
1 'polypeptide(L)'
;MDRDPAQLVPPYIDTRLKLWIIPIREFTYLLPAIALAGTAWWGAATDRTALFAGAAATALFAGVAAIALVLGTHEYTTPADRLATIRKHFANRRLYPWSHDDVVDETVHGVRRIYSDGTAEMEDGRMVGLVRVGGRNTDQQSESEANLMVGQLSDGIDEDIQDFDFRFWSSTTEFDPERVGAKYREQAFSETFADEEWAPAREVLHGIAEWAEDVDAPRWRARDWQHYIVVEVAPEEVDAPARDDGVESRGQRLLQALTPGDNTGEQERSRRRGELYERLATVEEDVLGNVQGVDGERIGAGEHALLLARYWTGVGHELDPEAVDEEVDVAVFPWVGDDGAPVDPTQRPSAVEAEPETDPDAVVGEERVESPEEAFDEPEDEQAGLLRRVRDALVGPAHGGAVLPEGDTMAEALSPETYDVCDGHTRVGEQYCRTFWVASWPTEPGARFLRELYTMRDVDLDVCLRARSRDKRSTVNELEHRIAEVDASALEREEDTDISAMAADDTLESLVKMYEIVRQTNSQPWDLAGYVTVRAGTRRALERAEQEIDDGLATEDELTLDVAKRRALEDDVERVRDRLESAPADLLVLSPETRQGELFAAASPTGRDEYDAISTRDRYTLTLGGTLGAAFPFCAATIDEDGGVEFGRSIQNGSEVIADPFKRGGAPHLLTIAKSGSGKTYSVGKRALRWWLADPDRTLILCDTMGGFGGVTELANGERFVVDGTQTINPLDIRETPDAVLDGADIDPYRMKVDEAREFIAGILRSQGIDPGPFVATIEEALEATYARAGIERDDPATHGRTSPTMDEFLETLGDMLENPTDYTHTDHDQEVEEKEKAASRLLDKLSGFKEHGKYSHLVGQSDARITPGSVTYLDLQQIEGQGAAEKSTMLHLILGQVYQAVKQAPEKTMFVVDEAHYLLYSEEMIDWLQRAARHWRHYEAAMWFVSQSPQEFVGGAGDEASEHRETILGQCSTVEFYRTPNLSQDVGQRFGMNASQREFVRSRATPGSAGLGYSQGMVSFEDMSGWLRLQVAASPLEDAVLTYDPDSDGPFREYLSGHAGVDFAPRGGGEAASSGVEAGVRASKNGTQNGEGGDIEAIRGIGPTYSDRLREAGITTVEELADVEPVTVADAADVPVDRAKEWAARASRNGTAEVAD
;
A
#
# COMPACT_ATOMS: atom_id res chain seq x y z
N MET A 1 27.61 -9.81 21.64
CA MET A 1 27.38 -8.59 22.44
C MET A 1 28.21 -7.52 21.78
N ASP A 2 27.76 -7.16 20.59
CA ASP A 2 28.24 -6.04 19.81
C ASP A 2 27.49 -4.83 20.34
N ARG A 3 28.19 -3.90 21.01
CA ARG A 3 27.62 -2.56 21.18
C ARG A 3 27.96 -1.82 19.91
N ASP A 4 26.94 -1.56 19.10
CA ASP A 4 27.03 -0.71 17.93
C ASP A 4 27.51 0.69 18.38
N PRO A 5 28.72 1.13 17.97
CA PRO A 5 29.22 2.42 18.36
C PRO A 5 28.48 3.57 17.69
N ALA A 6 27.74 3.38 16.60
CA ALA A 6 27.15 4.48 15.83
C ALA A 6 25.86 5.06 16.46
N GLN A 7 25.21 4.36 17.38
CA GLN A 7 23.91 4.75 17.98
C GLN A 7 24.11 5.48 19.30
N LEU A 8 24.59 6.73 19.28
CA LEU A 8 24.77 7.51 20.50
C LEU A 8 24.16 8.90 20.43
N VAL A 9 23.45 9.25 21.50
CA VAL A 9 22.96 10.59 21.77
C VAL A 9 23.38 11.02 23.18
N PRO A 10 24.09 12.15 23.36
CA PRO A 10 24.46 12.61 24.68
C PRO A 10 23.23 13.22 25.36
N PRO A 11 22.96 12.94 26.63
CA PRO A 11 21.86 13.56 27.34
C PRO A 11 22.03 15.08 27.41
N TYR A 12 20.93 15.81 27.28
CA TYR A 12 20.94 17.26 27.37
C TYR A 12 21.24 17.72 28.80
N ILE A 13 22.36 18.43 29.00
CA ILE A 13 22.70 19.08 30.27
C ILE A 13 23.04 20.54 30.02
N ASP A 14 22.34 21.45 30.70
CA ASP A 14 22.71 22.87 30.77
C ASP A 14 23.89 23.03 31.74
N THR A 15 25.11 22.89 31.25
CA THR A 15 26.35 22.85 32.04
C THR A 15 26.88 24.23 32.46
N ARG A 16 26.28 25.34 32.01
CA ARG A 16 26.83 26.69 32.22
C ARG A 16 26.98 27.03 33.70
N LEU A 17 28.18 27.46 34.10
CA LEU A 17 28.44 28.08 35.42
C LEU A 17 27.60 29.35 35.61
N LYS A 18 26.56 29.26 36.44
CA LYS A 18 25.63 30.33 36.77
C LYS A 18 26.10 31.09 38.01
N LEU A 19 26.26 32.41 37.90
CA LEU A 19 26.34 33.28 39.08
C LEU A 19 24.94 33.82 39.36
N TRP A 20 24.33 33.37 40.46
CA TRP A 20 22.92 33.62 40.82
C TRP A 20 21.91 33.02 39.83
N ILE A 21 21.89 33.44 38.55
CA ILE A 21 21.04 32.90 37.47
C ILE A 21 21.68 33.08 36.07
N ILE A 22 22.81 33.80 35.93
CA ILE A 22 23.37 34.22 34.62
C ILE A 22 24.75 33.58 34.36
N PRO A 23 25.03 33.06 33.15
CA PRO A 23 26.34 32.52 32.77
C PRO A 23 27.48 33.56 32.84
N ILE A 24 28.65 33.18 33.36
CA ILE A 24 29.77 34.10 33.61
C ILE A 24 30.31 34.77 32.32
N ARG A 25 30.25 34.09 31.17
CA ARG A 25 30.73 34.63 29.87
C ARG A 25 29.88 35.80 29.34
N GLU A 26 28.63 35.91 29.81
CA GLU A 26 27.69 36.95 29.41
C GLU A 26 27.89 38.28 30.18
N PHE A 27 28.80 38.31 31.16
CA PHE A 27 29.05 39.48 32.00
C PHE A 27 29.78 40.64 31.29
N THR A 28 30.50 40.36 30.20
CA THR A 28 31.23 41.39 29.41
C THR A 28 30.28 42.38 28.73
N TYR A 29 29.07 41.94 28.41
CA TYR A 29 28.10 42.78 27.74
C TYR A 29 27.32 43.72 28.67
N LEU A 30 27.48 43.57 29.99
CA LEU A 30 27.03 44.55 30.99
C LEU A 30 27.95 45.79 31.06
N LEU A 31 29.13 45.77 30.40
CA LEU A 31 30.10 46.88 30.42
C LEU A 31 29.55 48.26 30.02
N PRO A 32 28.67 48.41 29.00
CA PRO A 32 28.09 49.71 28.64
C PRO A 32 27.13 50.24 29.73
N ALA A 33 26.35 49.36 30.35
CA ALA A 33 25.45 49.71 31.46
C ALA A 33 26.23 50.08 32.72
N ILE A 34 27.32 49.36 33.01
CA ILE A 34 28.26 49.67 34.09
C ILE A 34 28.97 51.01 33.83
N ALA A 35 29.37 51.29 32.59
CA ALA A 35 29.97 52.57 32.20
C ALA A 35 28.99 53.73 32.35
N LEU A 36 27.73 53.55 31.92
CA LEU A 36 26.66 54.55 32.08
C LEU A 36 26.29 54.77 33.55
N ALA A 37 26.22 53.71 34.36
CA ALA A 37 26.07 53.82 35.82
C ALA A 37 27.25 54.57 36.45
N GLY A 38 28.48 54.35 35.95
CA GLY A 38 29.67 55.11 36.33
C GLY A 38 29.56 56.60 35.96
N THR A 39 29.02 56.94 34.78
CA THR A 39 28.77 58.34 34.39
C THR A 39 27.67 59.00 35.21
N ALA A 40 26.63 58.27 35.60
CA ALA A 40 25.60 58.73 36.52
C ALA A 40 26.20 58.98 37.92
N TRP A 41 27.05 58.08 38.41
CA TRP A 41 27.76 58.23 39.68
C TRP A 41 28.71 59.44 39.68
N TRP A 42 29.40 59.70 38.57
CA TRP A 42 30.22 60.91 38.39
C TRP A 42 29.36 62.20 38.31
N GLY A 43 28.18 62.13 37.69
CA GLY A 43 27.19 63.23 37.69
C GLY A 43 26.66 63.57 39.09
N ALA A 44 26.44 62.55 39.93
CA ALA A 44 26.07 62.73 41.34
C ALA A 44 27.20 63.38 42.16
N ALA A 45 28.46 63.05 41.86
CA ALA A 45 29.62 63.64 42.53
C ALA A 45 29.90 65.12 42.13
N THR A 46 29.27 65.63 41.07
CA THR A 46 29.50 66.99 40.52
C THR A 46 28.28 67.92 40.60
N ASP A 47 27.27 67.56 41.40
CA ASP A 47 26.09 68.39 41.74
C ASP A 47 25.22 68.80 40.53
N ARG A 48 25.21 67.97 39.48
CA ARG A 48 24.36 68.14 38.27
C ARG A 48 23.19 67.15 38.30
N THR A 49 22.21 67.43 39.16
CA THR A 49 21.07 66.54 39.47
C THR A 49 20.17 66.19 38.28
N ALA A 50 20.02 67.07 37.29
CA ALA A 50 19.22 66.80 36.08
C ALA A 50 19.88 65.78 35.14
N LEU A 51 21.21 65.79 35.04
CA LEU A 51 21.98 64.80 34.27
C LEU A 51 21.97 63.44 34.95
N PHE A 52 21.93 63.41 36.28
CA PHE A 52 21.86 62.18 37.07
C PHE A 52 20.55 61.41 36.83
N ALA A 53 19.38 62.07 36.93
CA ALA A 53 18.09 61.39 36.78
C ALA A 53 17.88 60.86 35.36
N GLY A 54 18.27 61.64 34.35
CA GLY A 54 18.23 61.22 32.95
C GLY A 54 19.19 60.04 32.70
N ALA A 55 20.46 60.19 33.05
CA ALA A 55 21.46 59.13 32.79
C ALA A 55 21.20 57.85 33.58
N ALA A 56 20.68 57.92 34.81
CA ALA A 56 20.34 56.75 35.62
C ALA A 56 19.14 55.97 35.03
N ALA A 57 18.10 56.68 34.57
CA ALA A 57 16.97 56.05 33.90
C ALA A 57 17.38 55.39 32.57
N THR A 58 18.21 56.07 31.77
CA THR A 58 18.73 55.51 30.53
C THR A 58 19.71 54.36 30.77
N ALA A 59 20.51 54.40 31.84
CA ALA A 59 21.42 53.30 32.22
C ALA A 59 20.64 52.07 32.70
N LEU A 60 19.53 52.27 33.41
CA LEU A 60 18.65 51.18 33.83
C LEU A 60 17.97 50.54 32.61
N PHE A 61 17.43 51.35 31.70
CA PHE A 61 16.82 50.87 30.46
C PHE A 61 17.84 50.20 29.53
N ALA A 62 19.02 50.81 29.35
CA ALA A 62 20.10 50.23 28.55
C ALA A 62 20.69 48.98 29.20
N GLY A 63 20.70 48.91 30.53
CA GLY A 63 21.10 47.71 31.29
C GLY A 63 20.09 46.58 31.14
N VAL A 64 18.80 46.87 31.26
CA VAL A 64 17.73 45.88 31.02
C VAL A 64 17.70 45.45 29.55
N ALA A 65 17.86 46.39 28.61
CA ALA A 65 17.93 46.09 27.18
C ALA A 65 19.20 45.32 26.83
N ALA A 66 20.36 45.65 27.39
CA ALA A 66 21.59 44.89 27.22
C ALA A 66 21.45 43.50 27.83
N ILE A 67 20.93 43.35 29.05
CA ILE A 67 20.63 42.03 29.65
C ILE A 67 19.70 41.22 28.73
N ALA A 68 18.65 41.85 28.18
CA ALA A 68 17.74 41.19 27.23
C ALA A 68 18.42 40.81 25.91
N LEU A 69 19.37 41.63 25.43
CA LEU A 69 20.12 41.40 24.19
C LEU A 69 21.23 40.34 24.37
N VAL A 70 21.74 40.21 25.59
CA VAL A 70 22.87 39.35 25.98
C VAL A 70 22.43 37.95 26.33
N LEU A 71 21.25 37.83 26.93
CA LEU A 71 20.55 36.56 27.07
C LEU A 71 20.07 35.99 25.71
N GLY A 72 20.37 36.66 24.58
CA GLY A 72 19.73 36.44 23.29
C GLY A 72 20.63 36.24 22.06
N THR A 73 21.96 36.12 22.17
CA THR A 73 22.84 35.97 20.98
C THR A 73 23.62 34.64 20.94
N HIS A 74 23.41 33.85 19.88
CA HIS A 74 24.35 32.85 19.33
C HIS A 74 24.27 32.84 17.78
N GLU A 75 25.20 32.15 17.13
CA GLU A 75 26.02 32.57 15.97
C GLU A 75 25.36 32.86 14.60
N TYR A 76 24.06 32.66 14.41
CA TYR A 76 23.47 32.75 13.05
C TYR A 76 22.24 33.66 12.87
N THR A 77 21.86 34.46 13.86
CA THR A 77 20.81 35.49 13.68
C THR A 77 21.17 36.79 14.38
N THR A 78 20.97 37.94 13.71
CA THR A 78 21.25 39.22 14.37
C THR A 78 20.17 39.52 15.42
N PRO A 79 20.50 40.24 16.51
CA PRO A 79 19.51 40.67 17.51
C PRO A 79 18.32 41.43 16.94
N ALA A 80 18.50 42.10 15.79
CA ALA A 80 17.46 42.82 15.10
C ALA A 80 16.44 41.87 14.45
N ASP A 81 16.92 40.77 13.88
CA ASP A 81 16.07 39.76 13.23
C ASP A 81 15.21 39.04 14.26
N ARG A 82 15.76 38.65 15.41
CA ARG A 82 14.98 38.03 16.51
C ARG A 82 13.89 38.95 17.08
N LEU A 83 14.20 40.25 17.25
CA LEU A 83 13.22 41.24 17.69
C LEU A 83 12.12 41.46 16.63
N ALA A 84 12.47 41.39 15.35
CA ALA A 84 11.51 41.45 14.26
C ALA A 84 10.61 40.21 14.25
N THR A 85 11.14 39.00 14.43
CA THR A 85 10.36 37.75 14.47
C THR A 85 9.45 37.66 15.68
N ILE A 86 9.92 38.04 16.88
CA ILE A 86 9.07 38.13 18.08
C ILE A 86 7.94 39.15 17.86
N ARG A 87 8.24 40.29 17.25
CA ARG A 87 7.23 41.31 16.92
C ARG A 87 6.24 40.80 15.87
N LYS A 88 6.69 40.06 14.85
CA LYS A 88 5.86 39.41 13.82
C LYS A 88 4.92 38.39 14.49
N HIS A 89 5.43 37.52 15.36
CA HIS A 89 4.61 36.58 16.14
C HIS A 89 3.50 37.28 16.95
N PHE A 90 3.83 38.32 17.73
CA PHE A 90 2.83 39.05 18.50
C PHE A 90 1.86 39.88 17.65
N ALA A 91 2.27 40.29 16.44
CA ALA A 91 1.41 40.97 15.49
C ALA A 91 0.43 39.97 14.84
N ASN A 92 0.95 38.85 14.34
CA ASN A 92 0.19 37.78 13.67
C ASN A 92 -0.83 37.14 14.61
N ARG A 93 -0.48 36.93 15.89
CA ARG A 93 -1.40 36.38 16.89
C ARG A 93 -2.65 37.24 17.15
N ARG A 94 -2.64 38.53 16.79
CA ARG A 94 -3.83 39.40 16.87
C ARG A 94 -4.71 39.36 15.63
N LEU A 95 -4.21 38.74 14.55
CA LEU A 95 -4.85 38.69 13.25
C LEU A 95 -5.57 37.36 13.00
N TYR A 96 -5.31 36.31 13.79
CA TYR A 96 -6.05 35.06 13.69
C TYR A 96 -7.51 35.19 14.17
N PRO A 97 -8.46 34.43 13.58
CA PRO A 97 -8.27 33.49 12.47
C PRO A 97 -8.02 34.20 11.14
N TRP A 98 -7.13 33.66 10.29
CA TRP A 98 -6.93 34.12 8.92
C TRP A 98 -7.96 33.47 7.99
N SER A 99 -8.53 34.27 7.09
CA SER A 99 -9.37 33.79 6.00
C SER A 99 -8.52 33.22 4.86
N HIS A 100 -9.15 32.49 3.93
CA HIS A 100 -8.45 31.93 2.77
C HIS A 100 -7.63 32.99 2.00
N ASP A 101 -8.22 34.14 1.71
CA ASP A 101 -7.52 35.25 1.03
C ASP A 101 -6.28 35.73 1.82
N ASP A 102 -6.39 35.84 3.16
CA ASP A 102 -5.27 36.25 4.01
C ASP A 102 -4.14 35.20 4.01
N VAL A 103 -4.49 33.92 3.92
CA VAL A 103 -3.55 32.78 3.89
C VAL A 103 -2.82 32.73 2.55
N VAL A 104 -3.54 32.93 1.43
CA VAL A 104 -2.96 33.01 0.09
C VAL A 104 -1.99 34.19 -0.02
N ASP A 105 -2.41 35.38 0.46
CA ASP A 105 -1.58 36.59 0.44
C ASP A 105 -0.30 36.45 1.28
N GLU A 106 -0.36 35.76 2.42
CA GLU A 106 0.80 35.52 3.28
C GLU A 106 1.63 34.30 2.84
N THR A 107 1.17 33.52 1.85
CA THR A 107 1.85 32.31 1.31
C THR A 107 2.34 31.38 2.42
N VAL A 108 1.44 30.91 3.30
CA VAL A 108 1.82 30.19 4.53
C VAL A 108 2.64 28.91 4.26
N HIS A 109 2.41 28.29 3.10
CA HIS A 109 3.16 27.13 2.61
C HIS A 109 4.58 27.48 2.10
N GLY A 110 4.84 28.75 1.76
CA GLY A 110 6.13 29.30 1.37
C GLY A 110 6.65 28.86 0.00
N VAL A 111 5.82 28.19 -0.81
CA VAL A 111 6.18 27.70 -2.15
C VAL A 111 5.92 28.79 -3.17
N ARG A 112 6.93 29.11 -3.97
CA ARG A 112 6.84 30.07 -5.06
C ARG A 112 6.52 29.39 -6.40
N ARG A 113 7.13 28.23 -6.65
CA ARG A 113 6.95 27.44 -7.89
C ARG A 113 7.32 25.97 -7.64
N ILE A 114 6.63 25.04 -8.31
CA ILE A 114 7.02 23.63 -8.44
C ILE A 114 7.40 23.39 -9.91
N TYR A 115 8.47 22.66 -10.17
CA TYR A 115 8.94 22.32 -11.52
C TYR A 115 8.42 20.93 -11.91
N SER A 116 8.40 20.62 -13.22
CA SER A 116 7.89 19.35 -13.76
C SER A 116 8.62 18.11 -13.22
N ASP A 117 9.89 18.27 -12.84
CA ASP A 117 10.71 17.24 -12.22
C ASP A 117 10.46 17.05 -10.72
N GLY A 118 9.44 17.73 -10.16
CA GLY A 118 9.07 17.68 -8.75
C GLY A 118 9.92 18.54 -7.82
N THR A 119 10.91 19.29 -8.30
CA THR A 119 11.64 20.25 -7.43
C THR A 119 10.82 21.51 -7.19
N ALA A 120 11.00 22.19 -6.05
CA ALA A 120 10.28 23.42 -5.72
C ALA A 120 11.22 24.59 -5.42
N GLU A 121 10.89 25.78 -5.92
CA GLU A 121 11.48 27.05 -5.50
C GLU A 121 10.60 27.65 -4.39
N MET A 122 11.20 27.96 -3.24
CA MET A 122 10.53 28.59 -2.10
C MET A 122 10.59 30.12 -2.21
N GLU A 123 9.66 30.83 -1.55
CA GLU A 123 9.63 32.31 -1.50
C GLU A 123 10.92 32.93 -0.93
N ASP A 124 11.61 32.19 -0.09
CA ASP A 124 12.89 32.58 0.49
C ASP A 124 14.12 32.28 -0.39
N GLY A 125 13.91 31.76 -1.60
CA GLY A 125 14.93 31.41 -2.57
C GLY A 125 15.57 30.04 -2.38
N ARG A 126 15.17 29.23 -1.39
CA ARG A 126 15.62 27.83 -1.31
C ARG A 126 15.07 27.02 -2.49
N MET A 127 15.84 26.04 -2.94
CA MET A 127 15.35 24.96 -3.79
C MET A 127 15.15 23.72 -2.92
N VAL A 128 14.04 23.01 -3.09
CA VAL A 128 13.69 21.82 -2.29
C VAL A 128 13.34 20.68 -3.22
N GLY A 129 13.80 19.47 -2.91
CA GLY A 129 13.48 18.25 -3.63
C GLY A 129 13.26 17.08 -2.67
N LEU A 130 12.51 16.08 -3.12
CA LEU A 130 12.08 14.96 -2.29
C LEU A 130 12.38 13.64 -3.00
N VAL A 131 12.86 12.67 -2.23
CA VAL A 131 12.99 11.26 -2.64
C VAL A 131 12.05 10.43 -1.79
N ARG A 132 11.06 9.80 -2.43
CA ARG A 132 10.17 8.81 -1.81
C ARG A 132 10.96 7.54 -1.49
N VAL A 133 10.70 6.98 -0.33
CA VAL A 133 11.34 5.76 0.17
C VAL A 133 10.32 4.62 0.14
N GLY A 134 10.65 3.51 -0.53
CA GLY A 134 9.86 2.29 -0.62
C GLY A 134 10.67 1.00 -0.45
N GLY A 135 10.09 -0.15 -0.84
CA GLY A 135 10.86 -1.36 -1.19
C GLY A 135 10.95 -2.50 -0.16
N ARG A 136 10.74 -2.28 1.14
CA ARG A 136 10.86 -3.36 2.14
C ARG A 136 9.97 -3.27 3.35
N ASN A 137 9.35 -4.40 3.66
CA ASN A 137 8.66 -4.61 4.91
C ASN A 137 9.61 -5.20 5.97
N THR A 138 9.87 -4.46 7.05
CA THR A 138 10.65 -4.96 8.21
C THR A 138 9.81 -5.62 9.31
N ASP A 139 8.52 -5.86 9.05
CA ASP A 139 7.69 -6.69 9.89
C ASP A 139 8.28 -8.09 10.04
N GLN A 140 8.34 -8.55 11.28
CA GLN A 140 8.97 -9.82 11.67
C GLN A 140 10.47 -9.95 11.32
N GLN A 141 11.16 -8.90 10.89
CA GLN A 141 12.61 -8.93 10.66
C GLN A 141 13.35 -9.22 11.99
N SER A 142 14.40 -10.03 11.94
CA SER A 142 15.24 -10.30 13.11
C SER A 142 16.04 -9.07 13.53
N GLU A 143 16.50 -9.01 14.79
CA GLU A 143 17.32 -7.89 15.27
C GLU A 143 18.62 -7.74 14.48
N SER A 144 19.26 -8.84 14.09
CA SER A 144 20.50 -8.81 13.31
C SER A 144 20.30 -8.23 11.90
N GLU A 145 19.21 -8.58 11.23
CA GLU A 145 18.86 -8.02 9.92
C GLU A 145 18.50 -6.53 10.03
N ALA A 146 17.76 -6.14 11.08
CA ALA A 146 17.42 -4.73 11.31
C ALA A 146 18.67 -3.89 11.61
N ASN A 147 19.58 -4.39 12.44
CA ASN A 147 20.85 -3.71 12.73
C ASN A 147 21.76 -3.61 11.50
N LEU A 148 21.76 -4.62 10.62
CA LEU A 148 22.50 -4.54 9.36
C LEU A 148 22.00 -3.40 8.48
N MET A 149 20.68 -3.24 8.35
CA MET A 149 20.08 -2.15 7.58
C MET A 149 20.38 -0.78 8.18
N VAL A 150 20.25 -0.65 9.51
CA VAL A 150 20.65 0.57 10.22
C VAL A 150 22.12 0.88 9.93
N GLY A 151 23.01 -0.12 9.98
CA GLY A 151 24.41 0.02 9.62
C GLY A 151 24.62 0.50 8.19
N GLN A 152 24.01 -0.16 7.20
CA GLN A 152 24.12 0.22 5.78
C GLN A 152 23.66 1.66 5.53
N LEU A 153 22.51 2.06 6.08
CA LEU A 153 22.00 3.41 5.93
C LEU A 153 22.89 4.43 6.65
N SER A 154 23.38 4.09 7.84
CA SER A 154 24.27 4.98 8.61
C SER A 154 25.61 5.16 7.93
N ASP A 155 26.17 4.10 7.36
CA ASP A 155 27.42 4.13 6.59
C ASP A 155 27.24 4.98 5.33
N GLY A 156 26.14 4.81 4.57
CA GLY A 156 25.82 5.66 3.41
C GLY A 156 25.66 7.13 3.78
N ILE A 157 24.94 7.44 4.86
CA ILE A 157 24.81 8.82 5.36
C ILE A 157 26.18 9.38 5.76
N ASP A 158 26.97 8.65 6.54
CA ASP A 158 28.26 9.14 7.06
C ASP A 158 29.33 9.26 5.96
N GLU A 159 29.29 8.42 4.92
CA GLU A 159 30.24 8.45 3.80
C GLU A 159 29.86 9.46 2.72
N ASP A 160 28.59 9.50 2.31
CA ASP A 160 28.15 10.22 1.12
C ASP A 160 27.48 11.58 1.42
N ILE A 161 26.91 11.78 2.62
CA ILE A 161 26.30 13.06 3.03
C ILE A 161 27.17 13.74 4.10
N GLN A 162 28.08 14.64 3.69
CA GLN A 162 29.00 15.31 4.63
C GLN A 162 28.77 16.81 4.78
N ASP A 163 28.16 17.47 3.81
CA ASP A 163 28.19 18.93 3.68
C ASP A 163 26.82 19.58 3.46
N PHE A 164 25.74 18.80 3.48
CA PHE A 164 24.39 19.33 3.36
C PHE A 164 23.41 18.76 4.39
N ASP A 165 22.34 19.52 4.62
CA ASP A 165 21.26 19.20 5.54
C ASP A 165 20.16 18.40 4.82
N PHE A 166 19.50 17.52 5.55
CA PHE A 166 18.35 16.78 5.04
C PHE A 166 17.34 16.51 6.16
N ARG A 167 16.17 16.00 5.80
CA ARG A 167 15.17 15.57 6.78
C ARG A 167 14.42 14.33 6.32
N PHE A 168 14.10 13.47 7.27
CA PHE A 168 13.08 12.44 7.08
C PHE A 168 11.71 13.07 7.30
N TRP A 169 10.83 12.96 6.33
CA TRP A 169 9.44 13.36 6.46
C TRP A 169 8.55 12.16 6.20
N SER A 170 7.56 11.94 7.05
CA SER A 170 6.64 10.81 6.93
C SER A 170 5.25 11.24 7.30
N SER A 171 4.25 10.78 6.57
CA SER A 171 2.86 11.12 6.83
C SER A 171 1.98 9.91 6.61
N THR A 172 0.96 9.76 7.46
CA THR A 172 -0.10 8.77 7.26
C THR A 172 -1.09 9.31 6.25
N THR A 173 -1.45 8.59 5.19
CA THR A 173 -2.58 8.89 4.28
C THR A 173 -3.84 8.17 4.71
N GLU A 174 -5.00 8.78 4.43
CA GLU A 174 -6.29 8.10 4.57
C GLU A 174 -6.41 7.12 3.40
N PHE A 175 -6.65 5.85 3.73
CA PHE A 175 -7.00 4.85 2.73
C PHE A 175 -8.42 5.16 2.28
N ASP A 176 -8.62 5.41 0.98
CA ASP A 176 -9.94 5.59 0.41
C ASP A 176 -10.56 4.22 0.11
N PRO A 177 -11.58 3.79 0.88
CA PRO A 177 -12.23 2.51 0.65
C PRO A 177 -13.02 2.48 -0.66
N GLU A 178 -13.50 3.63 -1.15
CA GLU A 178 -14.24 3.70 -2.42
C GLU A 178 -13.34 3.27 -3.58
N ARG A 179 -12.05 3.62 -3.54
CA ARG A 179 -11.06 3.18 -4.52
C ARG A 179 -11.02 1.66 -4.71
N VAL A 180 -11.24 0.89 -3.64
CA VAL A 180 -11.29 -0.58 -3.69
C VAL A 180 -12.56 -1.06 -4.39
N GLY A 181 -13.69 -0.46 -4.03
CA GLY A 181 -15.03 -0.82 -4.49
C GLY A 181 -15.37 -0.28 -5.89
N ALA A 182 -14.74 0.82 -6.31
CA ALA A 182 -15.10 1.59 -7.50
C ALA A 182 -15.12 0.74 -8.77
N LYS A 183 -14.06 -0.03 -9.02
CA LYS A 183 -13.99 -0.94 -10.18
C LYS A 183 -15.09 -2.01 -10.17
N TYR A 184 -15.50 -2.49 -9.00
CA TYR A 184 -16.58 -3.47 -8.90
C TYR A 184 -17.94 -2.83 -9.10
N ARG A 185 -18.13 -1.61 -8.56
CA ARG A 185 -19.34 -0.82 -8.79
C ARG A 185 -19.51 -0.49 -10.28
N GLU A 186 -18.45 -0.03 -10.94
CA GLU A 186 -18.45 0.26 -12.37
C GLU A 186 -18.84 -0.98 -13.18
N GLN A 187 -18.24 -2.14 -12.89
CA GLN A 187 -18.60 -3.39 -13.53
C GLN A 187 -20.05 -3.83 -13.25
N ALA A 188 -20.60 -3.55 -12.06
CA ALA A 188 -22.01 -3.88 -11.77
C ALA A 188 -23.00 -3.18 -12.71
N PHE A 189 -22.61 -2.01 -13.26
CA PHE A 189 -23.39 -1.21 -14.20
C PHE A 189 -22.96 -1.38 -15.67
N SER A 190 -21.98 -2.24 -15.96
CA SER A 190 -21.48 -2.44 -17.34
C SER A 190 -22.48 -3.24 -18.20
N GLU A 191 -22.40 -3.08 -19.52
CA GLU A 191 -23.23 -3.83 -20.46
C GLU A 191 -23.02 -5.35 -20.32
N THR A 192 -21.80 -5.77 -19.98
CA THR A 192 -21.43 -7.19 -19.80
C THR A 192 -22.30 -7.88 -18.76
N PHE A 193 -22.57 -7.21 -17.65
CA PHE A 193 -23.37 -7.78 -16.56
C PHE A 193 -24.83 -7.32 -16.61
N ALA A 194 -25.34 -6.70 -17.68
CA ALA A 194 -26.70 -6.14 -17.70
C ALA A 194 -27.82 -7.19 -17.74
N ASP A 195 -27.60 -8.34 -18.37
CA ASP A 195 -28.63 -9.36 -18.60
C ASP A 195 -29.08 -10.10 -17.32
N GLU A 196 -30.28 -10.67 -17.31
CA GLU A 196 -30.85 -11.36 -16.14
C GLU A 196 -30.04 -12.58 -15.69
N GLU A 197 -29.29 -13.20 -16.61
CA GLU A 197 -28.38 -14.30 -16.27
C GLU A 197 -27.29 -13.88 -15.26
N TRP A 198 -26.85 -12.62 -15.33
CA TRP A 198 -25.81 -12.02 -14.48
C TRP A 198 -26.31 -11.41 -13.19
N ALA A 199 -27.60 -11.54 -12.84
CA ALA A 199 -28.14 -10.98 -11.60
C ALA A 199 -27.36 -11.40 -10.34
N PRO A 200 -26.95 -12.67 -10.16
CA PRO A 200 -26.10 -13.05 -9.04
C PRO A 200 -24.73 -12.34 -9.02
N ALA A 201 -24.09 -12.18 -10.19
CA ALA A 201 -22.80 -11.51 -10.30
C ALA A 201 -22.90 -10.01 -9.96
N ARG A 202 -23.96 -9.33 -10.43
CA ARG A 202 -24.22 -7.92 -10.08
C ARG A 202 -24.39 -7.72 -8.58
N GLU A 203 -25.17 -8.56 -7.91
CA GLU A 203 -25.36 -8.46 -6.46
C GLU A 203 -24.05 -8.74 -5.70
N VAL A 204 -23.21 -9.66 -6.18
CA VAL A 204 -21.88 -9.88 -5.59
C VAL A 204 -20.96 -8.66 -5.82
N LEU A 205 -20.98 -8.04 -7.00
CA LEU A 205 -20.23 -6.82 -7.28
C LEU A 205 -20.66 -5.67 -6.35
N HIS A 206 -21.97 -5.44 -6.19
CA HIS A 206 -22.51 -4.48 -5.23
C HIS A 206 -22.10 -4.83 -3.80
N GLY A 207 -22.25 -6.08 -3.39
CA GLY A 207 -21.87 -6.53 -2.05
C GLY A 207 -20.37 -6.41 -1.75
N ILE A 208 -19.49 -6.55 -2.76
CA ILE A 208 -18.05 -6.28 -2.61
C ILE A 208 -17.79 -4.80 -2.42
N ALA A 209 -18.40 -3.94 -3.23
CA ALA A 209 -18.25 -2.48 -3.12
C ALA A 209 -18.78 -1.96 -1.77
N GLU A 210 -20.01 -2.32 -1.40
CA GLU A 210 -20.63 -1.98 -0.11
C GLU A 210 -19.82 -2.52 1.06
N TRP A 211 -19.28 -3.75 0.97
CA TRP A 211 -18.45 -4.30 2.04
C TRP A 211 -17.18 -3.48 2.26
N ALA A 212 -16.49 -3.10 1.17
CA ALA A 212 -15.29 -2.29 1.25
C ALA A 212 -15.57 -0.91 1.88
N GLU A 213 -16.70 -0.30 1.52
CA GLU A 213 -17.06 1.08 1.86
C GLU A 213 -17.74 1.22 3.23
N ASP A 214 -18.77 0.42 3.51
CA ASP A 214 -19.68 0.65 4.64
C ASP A 214 -19.38 -0.24 5.85
N VAL A 215 -19.03 -1.51 5.60
CA VAL A 215 -19.00 -2.53 6.67
C VAL A 215 -17.58 -2.77 7.20
N ASP A 216 -16.58 -2.72 6.32
CA ASP A 216 -15.19 -3.00 6.68
C ASP A 216 -14.37 -1.75 7.04
N ALA A 217 -14.88 -0.54 6.74
CA ALA A 217 -14.23 0.73 7.08
C ALA A 217 -14.10 0.97 8.61
N PRO A 218 -15.12 0.74 9.46
CA PRO A 218 -15.01 1.03 10.89
C PRO A 218 -14.14 0.03 11.69
N ARG A 219 -13.92 -1.18 11.16
CA ARG A 219 -13.32 -2.30 11.90
C ARG A 219 -11.79 -2.33 11.90
N TRP A 220 -11.15 -1.76 10.87
CA TRP A 220 -9.70 -1.91 10.69
C TRP A 220 -8.92 -0.61 10.81
N ARG A 221 -9.55 0.53 10.52
CA ARG A 221 -9.02 1.90 10.74
C ARG A 221 -7.56 2.06 10.28
N ALA A 222 -7.32 1.63 9.04
CA ALA A 222 -6.00 1.59 8.44
C ALA A 222 -5.43 2.99 8.19
N ARG A 223 -4.12 3.10 8.30
CA ARG A 223 -3.36 4.29 7.88
C ARG A 223 -2.15 3.84 7.09
N ASP A 224 -2.04 4.36 5.88
CA ASP A 224 -0.94 4.05 4.98
C ASP A 224 0.16 5.06 5.22
N TRP A 225 1.40 4.60 5.35
CA TRP A 225 2.51 5.51 5.55
C TRP A 225 3.21 5.81 4.24
N GLN A 226 3.50 7.09 4.03
CA GLN A 226 4.38 7.57 2.97
C GLN A 226 5.63 8.17 3.61
N HIS A 227 6.80 7.84 3.08
CA HIS A 227 8.11 8.19 3.64
C HIS A 227 8.95 8.91 2.59
N TYR A 228 9.59 10.01 2.99
CA TYR A 228 10.38 10.86 2.11
C TYR A 228 11.67 11.32 2.78
N ILE A 229 12.74 11.42 2.00
CA ILE A 229 13.93 12.21 2.34
C ILE A 229 13.82 13.53 1.60
N VAL A 230 13.77 14.63 2.34
CA VAL A 230 13.71 15.99 1.77
C VAL A 230 15.09 16.63 1.86
N VAL A 231 15.54 17.16 0.74
CA VAL A 231 16.82 17.85 0.58
C VAL A 231 16.55 19.28 0.15
N GLU A 232 17.34 20.22 0.66
CA GLU A 232 17.23 21.62 0.29
C GLU A 232 18.60 22.24 -0.05
N VAL A 233 18.56 23.32 -0.85
CA VAL A 233 19.73 24.14 -1.17
C VAL A 233 19.38 25.59 -0.90
N ALA A 234 20.06 26.21 0.07
CA ALA A 234 19.88 27.63 0.37
C ALA A 234 20.65 28.54 -0.61
N PRO A 235 20.15 29.76 -0.89
CA PRO A 235 20.85 30.72 -1.75
C PRO A 235 22.31 30.96 -1.35
N GLU A 236 22.55 31.07 -0.05
CA GLU A 236 23.86 31.37 0.52
C GLU A 236 24.91 30.26 0.37
N GLU A 237 24.50 29.02 0.09
CA GLU A 237 25.40 27.89 -0.13
C GLU A 237 26.07 27.94 -1.51
N VAL A 238 25.34 28.43 -2.51
CA VAL A 238 25.77 28.41 -3.92
C VAL A 238 26.26 29.79 -4.39
N ASP A 239 25.73 30.87 -3.80
CA ASP A 239 26.03 32.25 -4.20
C ASP A 239 27.31 32.81 -3.56
N ALA A 240 28.12 31.98 -2.89
CA ALA A 240 29.44 32.38 -2.42
C ALA A 240 30.35 32.66 -3.63
N PRO A 241 30.86 33.90 -3.82
CA PRO A 241 31.75 34.18 -4.94
C PRO A 241 33.01 33.35 -4.76
N ALA A 242 33.36 32.58 -5.80
CA ALA A 242 34.63 31.87 -5.88
C ALA A 242 35.74 32.76 -5.33
N ARG A 243 36.41 32.31 -4.26
CA ARG A 243 37.61 32.95 -3.73
C ARG A 243 38.71 32.82 -4.79
N ASP A 244 38.70 33.74 -5.75
CA ASP A 244 39.80 33.90 -6.69
C ASP A 244 40.90 34.72 -6.00
N ASP A 245 42.07 34.10 -5.87
CA ASP A 245 43.32 34.69 -5.37
C ASP A 245 43.87 35.68 -6.42
N GLY A 246 43.12 36.75 -6.69
CA GLY A 246 43.40 37.72 -7.73
C GLY A 246 43.18 39.15 -7.25
N VAL A 247 44.22 39.96 -7.31
CA VAL A 247 44.18 41.40 -6.99
C VAL A 247 43.34 42.13 -8.04
N GLU A 248 42.02 42.17 -7.85
CA GLU A 248 41.13 43.07 -8.60
C GLU A 248 40.62 44.21 -7.73
N SER A 249 40.73 45.42 -8.29
CA SER A 249 40.50 46.66 -7.56
C SER A 249 39.01 46.88 -7.26
N ARG A 250 38.74 47.36 -6.05
CA ARG A 250 37.41 47.71 -5.48
C ARG A 250 36.52 48.56 -6.40
N GLY A 251 37.10 49.26 -7.39
CA GLY A 251 36.37 50.08 -8.37
C GLY A 251 35.70 49.29 -9.50
N GLN A 252 36.18 48.07 -9.81
CA GLN A 252 35.61 47.23 -10.86
C GLN A 252 34.39 46.43 -10.36
N ARG A 253 34.41 46.03 -9.08
CA ARG A 253 33.25 45.46 -8.36
C ARG A 253 32.07 46.43 -8.26
N LEU A 254 32.35 47.72 -8.05
CA LEU A 254 31.32 48.76 -8.03
C LEU A 254 30.72 48.99 -9.42
N LEU A 255 31.49 48.76 -10.49
CA LEU A 255 31.02 48.94 -11.86
C LEU A 255 30.15 47.75 -12.33
N GLN A 256 30.49 46.52 -11.91
CA GLN A 256 29.68 45.32 -12.15
C GLN A 256 28.35 45.34 -11.37
N ALA A 257 28.35 45.84 -10.14
CA ALA A 257 27.13 46.04 -9.35
C ALA A 257 26.18 47.13 -9.89
N LEU A 258 26.59 47.91 -10.89
CA LEU A 258 25.81 49.00 -11.48
C LEU A 258 25.35 48.72 -12.92
N THR A 259 25.67 47.54 -13.47
CA THR A 259 25.13 47.05 -14.74
C THR A 259 24.16 45.90 -14.45
N PRO A 260 22.84 46.12 -14.50
CA PRO A 260 21.89 45.02 -14.48
C PRO A 260 22.02 44.28 -15.82
N GLY A 261 22.45 43.02 -15.76
CA GLY A 261 22.27 42.09 -16.86
C GLY A 261 21.16 41.13 -16.45
N ASP A 262 20.13 40.97 -17.28
CA ASP A 262 18.96 40.12 -17.01
C ASP A 262 19.32 38.64 -16.77
N ASN A 263 20.55 38.20 -17.12
CA ASN A 263 20.98 36.80 -17.04
C ASN A 263 21.59 36.35 -15.69
N THR A 264 21.70 37.20 -14.66
CA THR A 264 22.36 36.78 -13.39
C THR A 264 21.46 35.88 -12.53
N GLY A 265 20.17 36.22 -12.39
CA GLY A 265 19.25 35.45 -11.54
C GLY A 265 18.96 34.05 -12.09
N GLU A 266 18.88 33.91 -13.41
CA GLU A 266 18.66 32.63 -14.08
C GLU A 266 19.88 31.70 -13.96
N GLN A 267 21.10 32.27 -14.03
CA GLN A 267 22.34 31.53 -13.80
C GLN A 267 22.48 31.07 -12.34
N GLU A 268 22.16 31.93 -11.38
CA GLU A 268 22.16 31.59 -9.94
C GLU A 268 21.13 30.49 -9.64
N ARG A 269 19.92 30.60 -10.19
CA ARG A 269 18.88 29.56 -10.09
C ARG A 269 19.32 28.23 -10.71
N SER A 270 19.90 28.27 -11.91
CA SER A 270 20.40 27.07 -12.59
C SER A 270 21.48 26.35 -11.79
N ARG A 271 22.35 27.10 -11.10
CA ARG A 271 23.36 26.52 -10.20
C ARG A 271 22.73 25.88 -8.97
N ARG A 272 21.78 26.55 -8.31
CA ARG A 272 21.04 26.00 -7.16
C ARG A 272 20.31 24.71 -7.52
N ARG A 273 19.68 24.68 -8.69
CA ARG A 273 19.00 23.47 -9.19
C ARG A 273 19.99 22.35 -9.52
N GLY A 274 21.12 22.69 -10.14
CA GLY A 274 22.22 21.74 -10.37
C GLY A 274 22.73 21.08 -9.09
N GLU A 275 23.01 21.90 -8.07
CA GLU A 275 23.41 21.44 -6.73
C GLU A 275 22.33 20.54 -6.10
N LEU A 276 21.05 20.94 -6.18
CA LEU A 276 19.95 20.13 -5.65
C LEU A 276 19.88 18.76 -6.33
N TYR A 277 20.04 18.68 -7.66
CA TYR A 277 20.05 17.41 -8.37
C TYR A 277 21.22 16.51 -7.95
N GLU A 278 22.40 17.08 -7.74
CA GLU A 278 23.55 16.32 -7.26
C GLU A 278 23.25 15.72 -5.87
N ARG A 279 22.69 16.50 -4.95
CA ARG A 279 22.30 15.99 -3.62
C ARG A 279 21.19 14.94 -3.68
N LEU A 280 20.19 15.12 -4.54
CA LEU A 280 19.13 14.14 -4.76
C LEU A 280 19.69 12.83 -5.32
N ALA A 281 20.61 12.91 -6.28
CA ALA A 281 21.29 11.73 -6.83
C ALA A 281 22.11 11.00 -5.77
N THR A 282 22.84 11.72 -4.92
CA THR A 282 23.55 11.13 -3.79
C THR A 282 22.61 10.39 -2.84
N VAL A 283 21.46 10.98 -2.49
CA VAL A 283 20.48 10.32 -1.63
C VAL A 283 19.91 9.06 -2.28
N GLU A 284 19.55 9.13 -3.56
CA GLU A 284 18.91 8.05 -4.31
C GLU A 284 19.88 6.89 -4.61
N GLU A 285 21.01 7.19 -5.26
CA GLU A 285 21.93 6.18 -5.79
C GLU A 285 22.95 5.72 -4.75
N ASP A 286 23.54 6.66 -3.99
CA ASP A 286 24.66 6.36 -3.09
C ASP A 286 24.17 6.00 -1.67
N VAL A 287 23.14 6.67 -1.14
CA VAL A 287 22.64 6.36 0.21
C VAL A 287 21.60 5.24 0.17
N LEU A 288 20.47 5.44 -0.51
CA LEU A 288 19.37 4.47 -0.51
C LEU A 288 19.71 3.23 -1.34
N GLY A 289 20.36 3.39 -2.51
CA GLY A 289 20.77 2.28 -3.37
C GLY A 289 21.72 1.27 -2.72
N ASN A 290 22.42 1.66 -1.65
CA ASN A 290 23.30 0.78 -0.88
C ASN A 290 22.59 0.04 0.27
N VAL A 291 21.34 0.39 0.59
CA VAL A 291 20.55 -0.27 1.64
C VAL A 291 19.73 -1.40 1.03
N GLN A 292 19.94 -2.63 1.53
CA GLN A 292 19.37 -3.80 0.87
C GLN A 292 17.82 -3.85 0.93
N GLY A 293 17.19 -3.72 -0.23
CA GLY A 293 15.74 -3.77 -0.41
C GLY A 293 15.04 -2.47 -0.07
N VAL A 294 15.74 -1.34 -0.02
CA VAL A 294 15.09 -0.03 0.04
C VAL A 294 15.22 0.60 -1.33
N ASP A 295 14.11 1.14 -1.83
CA ASP A 295 14.07 1.84 -3.10
C ASP A 295 13.88 3.33 -2.85
N GLY A 296 14.65 4.15 -3.56
CA GLY A 296 14.52 5.60 -3.56
C GLY A 296 14.04 6.07 -4.93
N GLU A 297 12.98 6.87 -4.98
CA GLU A 297 12.45 7.42 -6.23
C GLU A 297 12.16 8.92 -6.06
N ARG A 298 12.60 9.75 -7.00
CA ARG A 298 12.25 11.18 -6.99
C ARG A 298 10.78 11.36 -7.35
N ILE A 299 10.10 12.19 -6.59
CA ILE A 299 8.67 12.47 -6.87
C ILE A 299 8.50 13.45 -8.01
N GLY A 300 7.38 13.35 -8.72
CA GLY A 300 6.97 14.33 -9.73
C GLY A 300 6.29 15.57 -9.13
N ALA A 301 5.95 16.53 -10.00
CA ALA A 301 5.29 17.78 -9.62
C ALA A 301 3.93 17.57 -8.93
N GLY A 302 3.10 16.66 -9.46
CA GLY A 302 1.78 16.34 -8.92
C GLY A 302 1.85 15.79 -7.50
N GLU A 303 2.70 14.78 -7.26
CA GLU A 303 2.88 14.20 -5.93
C GLU A 303 3.41 15.23 -4.92
N HIS A 304 4.34 16.11 -5.33
CA HIS A 304 4.83 17.18 -4.45
C HIS A 304 3.71 18.17 -4.08
N ALA A 305 2.90 18.60 -5.05
CA ALA A 305 1.78 19.50 -4.81
C ALA A 305 0.73 18.86 -3.88
N LEU A 306 0.38 17.59 -4.11
CA LEU A 306 -0.54 16.82 -3.26
C LEU A 306 -0.05 16.74 -1.82
N LEU A 307 1.23 16.44 -1.63
CA LEU A 307 1.87 16.33 -0.33
C LEU A 307 1.76 17.66 0.45
N LEU A 308 2.00 18.78 -0.22
CA LEU A 308 1.90 20.12 0.37
C LEU A 308 0.46 20.52 0.66
N ALA A 309 -0.45 20.30 -0.31
CA ALA A 309 -1.87 20.60 -0.16
C ALA A 309 -2.41 19.85 1.05
N ARG A 310 -2.18 18.55 1.11
CA ARG A 310 -2.58 17.70 2.23
C ARG A 310 -2.08 18.19 3.59
N TYR A 311 -0.81 18.59 3.66
CA TYR A 311 -0.24 19.11 4.91
C TYR A 311 -0.91 20.42 5.36
N TRP A 312 -1.07 21.36 4.42
CA TRP A 312 -1.48 22.74 4.69
C TRP A 312 -2.97 23.00 4.61
N THR A 313 -3.77 22.19 3.91
CA THR A 313 -5.23 22.31 3.80
C THR A 313 -5.96 21.30 4.68
N GLY A 314 -5.33 20.14 4.93
CA GLY A 314 -5.97 19.02 5.61
C GLY A 314 -7.00 18.28 4.75
N VAL A 315 -7.05 18.57 3.44
CA VAL A 315 -7.93 17.92 2.46
C VAL A 315 -7.06 17.04 1.55
N GLY A 316 -7.52 15.81 1.28
CA GLY A 316 -6.99 15.03 0.17
C GLY A 316 -7.53 15.62 -1.12
N HIS A 317 -6.73 16.41 -1.84
CA HIS A 317 -7.08 16.84 -3.19
C HIS A 317 -6.78 15.69 -4.15
N GLU A 318 -7.63 15.49 -5.17
CA GLU A 318 -7.26 14.69 -6.34
C GLU A 318 -6.64 15.65 -7.35
N LEU A 319 -5.34 15.52 -7.60
CA LEU A 319 -4.64 16.20 -8.68
C LEU A 319 -4.29 15.12 -9.70
N ASP A 320 -4.83 15.24 -10.92
CA ASP A 320 -4.42 14.37 -12.03
C ASP A 320 -2.92 14.59 -12.31
N PRO A 321 -2.05 13.58 -12.06
CA PRO A 321 -0.62 13.72 -12.27
C PRO A 321 -0.26 13.89 -13.76
N GLU A 322 -1.05 13.30 -14.67
CA GLU A 322 -0.84 13.36 -16.12
C GLU A 322 -1.26 14.72 -16.69
N ALA A 323 -2.16 15.46 -16.02
CA ALA A 323 -2.51 16.83 -16.37
C ALA A 323 -1.38 17.86 -16.08
N VAL A 324 -0.33 17.47 -15.36
CA VAL A 324 0.80 18.36 -14.97
C VAL A 324 1.98 18.29 -15.96
N ASP A 325 1.81 17.65 -17.13
CA ASP A 325 2.92 17.21 -17.98
C ASP A 325 3.41 18.21 -19.06
N GLU A 326 2.91 19.44 -19.08
CA GLU A 326 3.47 20.52 -19.91
C GLU A 326 3.85 21.70 -19.05
N GLU A 327 5.16 21.98 -18.94
CA GLU A 327 5.81 23.16 -18.34
C GLU A 327 4.81 24.08 -17.62
N VAL A 328 4.22 23.60 -16.52
CA VAL A 328 3.27 24.43 -15.78
C VAL A 328 4.14 25.49 -15.17
N ASP A 329 4.09 26.69 -15.75
CA ASP A 329 4.66 27.84 -15.12
C ASP A 329 3.76 28.16 -13.92
N VAL A 330 4.00 27.46 -12.80
CA VAL A 330 3.27 27.48 -11.53
C VAL A 330 3.43 28.83 -10.80
N ALA A 331 3.60 29.91 -11.55
CA ALA A 331 3.80 31.25 -11.04
C ALA A 331 2.53 31.76 -10.35
N VAL A 332 2.65 31.99 -9.04
CA VAL A 332 1.83 32.98 -8.33
C VAL A 332 1.81 34.26 -9.15
N PHE A 333 0.61 34.78 -9.39
CA PHE A 333 0.37 35.95 -10.22
C PHE A 333 1.25 37.16 -9.76
N PRO A 334 1.75 38.00 -10.69
CA PRO A 334 1.55 37.98 -12.13
C PRO A 334 2.61 37.16 -12.87
N TRP A 335 2.15 36.47 -13.92
CA TRP A 335 2.99 35.74 -14.86
C TRP A 335 3.95 36.69 -15.58
N VAL A 336 5.21 36.32 -15.61
CA VAL A 336 6.28 37.06 -16.28
C VAL A 336 7.02 36.05 -17.14
N GLY A 337 7.01 36.21 -18.47
CA GLY A 337 7.72 35.31 -19.36
C GLY A 337 9.22 35.31 -19.10
N ASP A 338 9.96 34.38 -19.73
CA ASP A 338 11.43 34.24 -19.60
C ASP A 338 12.20 35.57 -19.80
N ASP A 339 11.59 36.55 -20.46
CA ASP A 339 12.15 37.87 -20.74
C ASP A 339 11.72 38.99 -19.78
N GLY A 340 10.97 38.69 -18.71
CA GLY A 340 10.53 39.72 -17.78
C GLY A 340 9.23 40.45 -18.18
N ALA A 341 8.54 40.03 -19.25
CA ALA A 341 7.32 40.67 -19.72
C ALA A 341 6.02 39.97 -19.23
N PRO A 342 4.97 40.73 -18.86
CA PRO A 342 3.67 40.14 -18.53
C PRO A 342 3.05 39.50 -19.78
N VAL A 343 2.62 38.25 -19.67
CA VAL A 343 2.03 37.50 -20.79
C VAL A 343 0.51 37.56 -20.79
N ASP A 344 -0.03 37.42 -22.00
CA ASP A 344 -1.44 37.55 -22.33
C ASP A 344 -2.25 36.42 -21.65
N PRO A 345 -3.27 36.74 -20.82
CA PRO A 345 -4.10 35.75 -20.13
C PRO A 345 -4.85 34.79 -21.05
N THR A 346 -4.90 35.02 -22.37
CA THR A 346 -5.48 34.08 -23.34
C THR A 346 -4.55 32.93 -23.73
N GLN A 347 -3.30 32.91 -23.23
CA GLN A 347 -2.32 31.84 -23.45
C GLN A 347 -2.20 30.87 -22.25
N ARG A 348 -3.21 30.86 -21.36
CA ARG A 348 -3.34 29.84 -20.31
C ARG A 348 -3.33 28.45 -20.94
N PRO A 349 -2.56 27.47 -20.43
CA PRO A 349 -2.90 26.07 -20.62
C PRO A 349 -4.28 25.88 -19.97
N SER A 350 -5.27 25.43 -20.72
CA SER A 350 -6.50 24.92 -20.14
C SER A 350 -6.17 23.61 -19.44
N ALA A 351 -6.22 23.60 -18.11
CA ALA A 351 -6.56 22.36 -17.42
C ALA A 351 -7.97 22.01 -17.88
N VAL A 352 -8.15 20.79 -18.38
CA VAL A 352 -9.39 20.23 -18.95
C VAL A 352 -9.72 20.72 -20.38
N GLU A 353 -9.25 20.00 -21.40
CA GLU A 353 -10.05 19.79 -22.62
C GLU A 353 -10.72 18.41 -22.50
N ALA A 354 -11.87 18.34 -21.84
CA ALA A 354 -12.82 17.29 -22.15
C ALA A 354 -13.41 17.62 -23.53
N GLU A 355 -13.10 16.81 -24.55
CA GLU A 355 -13.80 16.89 -25.84
C GLU A 355 -15.32 16.80 -25.56
N PRO A 356 -16.11 17.85 -25.90
CA PRO A 356 -17.53 17.82 -25.62
C PRO A 356 -18.19 16.89 -26.63
N GLU A 357 -18.66 15.73 -26.19
CA GLU A 357 -19.77 15.08 -26.87
C GLU A 357 -20.97 16.02 -26.81
N THR A 358 -21.23 16.68 -27.93
CA THR A 358 -22.27 17.70 -28.07
C THR A 358 -23.67 17.12 -27.86
N ASP A 359 -24.29 17.39 -26.71
CA ASP A 359 -25.73 17.62 -26.62
C ASP A 359 -26.00 19.13 -26.46
N PRO A 360 -26.48 19.84 -27.50
CA PRO A 360 -26.51 21.31 -27.53
C PRO A 360 -27.61 21.97 -26.66
N ASP A 361 -28.34 21.21 -25.83
CA ASP A 361 -29.43 21.74 -24.99
C ASP A 361 -29.19 21.64 -23.47
N ALA A 362 -28.00 21.24 -23.00
CA ALA A 362 -27.66 21.27 -21.57
C ALA A 362 -27.22 22.68 -21.14
N VAL A 363 -28.08 23.36 -20.37
CA VAL A 363 -27.78 24.66 -19.75
C VAL A 363 -26.81 24.44 -18.59
N VAL A 364 -25.54 24.81 -18.76
CA VAL A 364 -24.54 24.83 -17.69
C VAL A 364 -24.82 26.04 -16.78
N GLY A 365 -25.20 25.77 -15.53
CA GLY A 365 -25.12 26.74 -14.44
C GLY A 365 -23.75 26.64 -13.79
N GLU A 366 -23.13 27.79 -13.48
CA GLU A 366 -21.95 27.87 -12.61
C GLU A 366 -22.37 27.40 -11.20
N GLU A 367 -22.14 26.15 -10.85
CA GLU A 367 -22.27 25.65 -9.48
C GLU A 367 -20.91 25.71 -8.78
N ARG A 368 -20.85 26.55 -7.75
CA ARG A 368 -19.78 26.62 -6.78
C ARG A 368 -19.92 25.40 -5.87
N VAL A 369 -18.86 24.63 -5.64
CA VAL A 369 -18.87 23.53 -4.66
C VAL A 369 -19.20 24.11 -3.29
N GLU A 370 -20.39 23.81 -2.76
CA GLU A 370 -20.82 24.23 -1.43
C GLU A 370 -20.13 23.34 -0.39
N SER A 371 -19.57 23.97 0.65
CA SER A 371 -19.03 23.26 1.81
C SER A 371 -20.17 22.47 2.51
N PRO A 372 -19.89 21.31 3.16
CA PRO A 372 -20.93 20.50 3.83
C PRO A 372 -21.71 21.26 4.91
N GLU A 373 -21.21 22.41 5.39
CA GLU A 373 -21.90 23.29 6.35
C GLU A 373 -22.89 24.26 5.67
N GLU A 374 -22.78 24.53 4.37
CA GLU A 374 -23.59 25.51 3.63
C GLU A 374 -24.75 24.88 2.83
N ALA A 375 -24.73 23.56 2.58
CA ALA A 375 -25.78 22.82 1.85
C ALA A 375 -27.13 22.66 2.61
N PHE A 376 -27.38 23.44 3.67
CA PHE A 376 -28.57 23.31 4.52
C PHE A 376 -29.60 24.40 4.26
N ASP A 377 -30.34 24.30 3.14
CA ASP A 377 -31.52 25.15 2.94
C ASP A 377 -32.69 24.45 2.20
N GLU A 378 -33.00 23.18 2.47
CA GLU A 378 -34.37 22.62 2.36
C GLU A 378 -34.65 21.54 3.44
N PRO A 379 -35.84 21.51 4.09
CA PRO A 379 -36.10 20.64 5.23
C PRO A 379 -36.87 19.37 4.85
N GLU A 380 -36.22 18.19 4.90
CA GLU A 380 -36.95 16.91 4.81
C GLU A 380 -36.96 16.04 6.09
N ASP A 381 -36.20 16.33 7.15
CA ASP A 381 -36.41 15.67 8.45
C ASP A 381 -35.99 16.53 9.66
N GLU A 382 -36.96 17.22 10.29
CA GLU A 382 -36.76 18.01 11.53
C GLU A 382 -36.37 17.16 12.77
N GLN A 383 -36.34 15.82 12.66
CA GLN A 383 -36.10 14.91 13.79
C GLN A 383 -34.70 14.28 13.81
N ALA A 384 -33.89 14.43 12.75
CA ALA A 384 -32.52 13.90 12.73
C ALA A 384 -31.52 14.88 13.38
N GLY A 385 -30.79 14.42 14.40
CA GLY A 385 -29.71 15.16 15.06
C GLY A 385 -28.64 15.64 14.06
N LEU A 386 -27.95 16.74 14.37
CA LEU A 386 -26.93 17.35 13.51
C LEU A 386 -25.84 16.35 13.08
N LEU A 387 -25.35 15.53 14.01
CA LEU A 387 -24.30 14.54 13.75
C LEU A 387 -24.76 13.48 12.75
N ARG A 388 -26.03 13.04 12.84
CA ARG A 388 -26.63 12.09 11.90
C ARG A 388 -26.72 12.68 10.49
N ARG A 389 -27.11 13.96 10.37
CA ARG A 389 -27.18 14.65 9.08
C ARG A 389 -25.81 14.87 8.45
N VAL A 390 -24.80 15.26 9.25
CA VAL A 390 -23.41 15.40 8.77
C VAL A 390 -22.83 14.05 8.35
N ARG A 391 -23.14 12.98 9.09
CA ARG A 391 -22.78 11.61 8.70
C ARG A 391 -23.42 11.22 7.37
N ASP A 392 -24.73 11.41 7.21
CA ASP A 392 -25.42 11.02 5.97
C ASP A 392 -24.92 11.83 4.76
N ALA A 393 -24.41 13.05 4.96
CA ALA A 393 -23.74 13.85 3.93
C ALA A 393 -22.30 13.40 3.62
N LEU A 394 -21.58 12.86 4.61
CA LEU A 394 -20.22 12.31 4.42
C LEU A 394 -20.21 10.88 3.88
N VAL A 395 -21.32 10.14 4.05
CA VAL A 395 -21.48 8.73 3.64
C VAL A 395 -22.36 8.61 2.38
N GLY A 396 -23.06 9.68 1.97
CA GLY A 396 -23.72 9.73 0.66
C GLY A 396 -22.71 9.65 -0.49
N PRO A 397 -23.14 9.32 -1.73
CA PRO A 397 -22.25 9.16 -2.87
C PRO A 397 -21.33 10.37 -2.96
N ALA A 398 -20.02 10.11 -2.88
CA ALA A 398 -18.99 11.11 -2.74
C ALA A 398 -19.29 12.29 -3.66
N HIS A 399 -19.55 13.46 -3.06
CA HIS A 399 -19.22 14.68 -3.75
C HIS A 399 -17.70 14.62 -3.84
N GLY A 400 -17.22 14.29 -5.04
CA GLY A 400 -15.84 13.90 -5.32
C GLY A 400 -14.84 14.83 -4.65
N GLY A 401 -13.63 14.31 -4.42
CA GLY A 401 -12.50 15.11 -3.95
C GLY A 401 -12.50 16.46 -4.65
N ALA A 402 -12.24 17.53 -3.92
CA ALA A 402 -12.35 18.88 -4.45
C ALA A 402 -11.47 19.01 -5.71
N VAL A 403 -12.10 18.88 -6.88
CA VAL A 403 -11.50 19.19 -8.17
C VAL A 403 -11.22 20.67 -8.12
N LEU A 404 -9.98 21.07 -8.41
CA LEU A 404 -9.64 22.48 -8.47
C LEU A 404 -10.60 23.17 -9.44
N PRO A 405 -11.36 24.19 -9.00
CA PRO A 405 -12.23 24.96 -9.87
C PRO A 405 -11.43 25.46 -11.08
N GLU A 406 -12.04 25.39 -12.28
CA GLU A 406 -11.46 25.96 -13.49
C GLU A 406 -11.14 27.46 -13.26
N GLY A 407 -9.88 27.77 -12.94
CA GLY A 407 -9.43 29.14 -12.72
C GLY A 407 -8.62 29.41 -11.45
N ASP A 408 -8.55 28.47 -10.50
CA ASP A 408 -7.80 28.66 -9.25
C ASP A 408 -6.29 28.46 -9.47
N THR A 409 -5.50 29.32 -8.83
CA THR A 409 -4.03 29.27 -8.83
C THR A 409 -3.53 28.19 -7.86
N MET A 410 -2.35 27.61 -8.12
CA MET A 410 -1.75 26.63 -7.20
C MET A 410 -1.56 27.20 -5.78
N ALA A 411 -1.36 28.52 -5.62
CA ALA A 411 -1.29 29.15 -4.30
C ALA A 411 -2.62 29.04 -3.52
N GLU A 412 -3.75 29.16 -4.21
CA GLU A 412 -5.09 28.92 -3.63
C GLU A 412 -5.25 27.44 -3.30
N ALA A 413 -4.86 26.53 -4.20
CA ALA A 413 -4.91 25.08 -3.98
C ALA A 413 -4.10 24.60 -2.76
N LEU A 414 -2.94 25.19 -2.49
CA LEU A 414 -2.07 24.84 -1.37
C LEU A 414 -2.46 25.54 -0.06
N SER A 415 -3.41 26.48 -0.11
CA SER A 415 -3.78 27.32 1.02
C SER A 415 -5.07 26.82 1.69
N PRO A 416 -5.08 26.62 3.02
CA PRO A 416 -6.31 26.22 3.71
C PRO A 416 -7.40 27.29 3.61
N GLU A 417 -8.66 26.88 3.67
CA GLU A 417 -9.81 27.80 3.77
C GLU A 417 -9.73 28.69 5.01
N THR A 418 -9.29 28.12 6.13
CA THR A 418 -9.06 28.86 7.37
C THR A 418 -7.77 28.41 8.05
N TYR A 419 -7.02 29.36 8.58
CA TYR A 419 -5.84 29.07 9.39
C TYR A 419 -5.93 29.82 10.72
N ASP A 420 -6.09 29.07 11.82
CA ASP A 420 -6.24 29.63 13.16
C ASP A 420 -5.27 28.99 14.16
N VAL A 421 -4.42 29.82 14.77
CA VAL A 421 -3.46 29.38 15.77
C VAL A 421 -4.04 29.62 17.16
N CYS A 422 -4.53 28.54 17.76
CA CYS A 422 -5.08 28.53 19.11
C CYS A 422 -4.01 28.16 20.17
N ASP A 423 -4.35 28.38 21.44
CA ASP A 423 -3.57 27.80 22.53
C ASP A 423 -3.78 26.28 22.54
N GLY A 424 -2.68 25.54 22.40
CA GLY A 424 -2.67 24.08 22.47
C GLY A 424 -3.06 23.35 21.20
N HIS A 425 -3.50 24.02 20.13
CA HIS A 425 -3.69 23.41 18.80
C HIS A 425 -3.66 24.46 17.69
N THR A 426 -3.47 24.03 16.45
CA THR A 426 -3.68 24.83 15.24
C THR A 426 -4.87 24.25 14.48
N ARG A 427 -5.79 25.10 14.01
CA ARG A 427 -6.88 24.70 13.12
C ARG A 427 -6.49 25.06 11.68
N VAL A 428 -6.60 24.07 10.80
CA VAL A 428 -6.18 24.15 9.41
C VAL A 428 -7.30 23.58 8.56
N GLY A 429 -8.02 24.46 7.85
CA GLY A 429 -9.29 24.10 7.23
C GLY A 429 -10.24 23.48 8.26
N GLU A 430 -10.69 22.26 7.96
CA GLU A 430 -11.58 21.47 8.81
C GLU A 430 -10.86 20.64 9.89
N GLN A 431 -9.54 20.61 9.91
CA GLN A 431 -8.75 19.77 10.79
C GLN A 431 -8.19 20.50 12.02
N TYR A 432 -8.14 19.78 13.13
CA TYR A 432 -7.50 20.20 14.37
C TYR A 432 -6.15 19.50 14.51
N CYS A 433 -5.08 20.27 14.67
CA CYS A 433 -3.71 19.76 14.70
C CYS A 433 -3.02 20.11 16.04
N ARG A 434 -2.26 19.17 16.61
CA ARG A 434 -1.33 19.45 17.72
C ARG A 434 0.04 18.90 17.38
N THR A 435 1.06 19.74 17.51
CA THR A 435 2.44 19.36 17.17
C THR A 435 3.30 19.26 18.43
N PHE A 436 4.07 18.17 18.50
CA PHE A 436 5.09 17.91 19.49
C PHE A 436 6.48 18.22 18.93
N TRP A 437 7.36 18.71 19.78
CA TRP A 437 8.80 18.73 19.57
C TRP A 437 9.46 17.67 20.46
N VAL A 438 10.37 16.88 19.88
CA VAL A 438 11.17 15.88 20.61
C VAL A 438 12.31 16.59 21.34
N ALA A 439 12.16 16.73 22.66
CA ALA A 439 13.08 17.45 23.52
C ALA A 439 14.26 16.59 24.01
N SER A 440 14.11 15.27 24.05
CA SER A 440 15.17 14.33 24.39
C SER A 440 15.01 13.04 23.62
N TRP A 441 16.15 12.45 23.27
CA TRP A 441 16.27 11.17 22.58
C TRP A 441 16.89 10.12 23.51
N PRO A 442 16.61 8.82 23.30
CA PRO A 442 17.31 7.75 24.01
C PRO A 442 18.82 7.81 23.73
N THR A 443 19.64 7.47 24.72
CA THR A 443 21.10 7.52 24.60
C THR A 443 21.64 6.52 23.59
N GLU A 444 21.10 5.30 23.56
CA GLU A 444 21.46 4.24 22.61
C GLU A 444 20.18 3.68 21.96
N PRO A 445 19.62 4.36 20.94
CA PRO A 445 18.40 3.92 20.27
C PRO A 445 18.65 2.61 19.53
N GLY A 446 17.92 1.55 19.92
CA GLY A 446 17.94 0.28 19.20
C GLY A 446 17.24 0.38 17.84
N ALA A 447 17.54 -0.53 16.92
CA ALA A 447 16.85 -0.59 15.64
C ALA A 447 15.33 -0.70 15.82
N ARG A 448 14.58 0.09 15.05
CA ARG A 448 13.10 0.12 15.05
C ARG A 448 12.48 0.60 16.38
N PHE A 449 13.18 1.43 17.16
CA PHE A 449 12.64 1.99 18.41
C PHE A 449 11.37 2.84 18.20
N LEU A 450 11.16 3.41 17.01
CA LEU A 450 9.94 4.13 16.61
C LEU A 450 8.86 3.25 15.95
N ARG A 451 9.03 1.92 15.90
CA ARG A 451 8.08 1.02 15.20
C ARG A 451 6.65 1.19 15.69
N GLU A 452 6.44 1.38 16.99
CA GLU A 452 5.08 1.50 17.52
C GLU A 452 4.34 2.74 17.00
N LEU A 453 5.06 3.82 16.69
CA LEU A 453 4.52 5.03 16.09
C LEU A 453 4.10 4.77 14.63
N TYR A 454 5.01 4.23 13.83
CA TYR A 454 4.78 3.94 12.39
C TYR A 454 3.85 2.74 12.13
N THR A 455 3.34 2.10 13.18
CA THR A 455 2.33 1.02 13.07
C THR A 455 1.04 1.35 13.81
N MET A 456 0.92 2.59 14.30
CA MET A 456 -0.34 3.09 14.86
C MET A 456 -1.43 3.06 13.80
N ARG A 457 -2.61 2.66 14.23
CA ARG A 457 -3.84 2.68 13.45
C ARG A 457 -4.72 3.80 13.94
N ASP A 458 -5.65 4.25 13.10
CA ASP A 458 -6.69 5.18 13.51
C ASP A 458 -6.19 6.55 14.03
N VAL A 459 -4.99 6.97 13.61
CA VAL A 459 -4.43 8.28 13.97
C VAL A 459 -3.75 8.88 12.75
N ASP A 460 -4.08 10.13 12.45
CA ASP A 460 -3.40 10.91 11.43
C ASP A 460 -2.16 11.59 12.01
N LEU A 461 -1.00 11.26 11.45
CA LEU A 461 0.31 11.67 11.90
C LEU A 461 1.16 12.23 10.77
N ASP A 462 1.88 13.31 11.06
CA ASP A 462 3.07 13.72 10.32
C ASP A 462 4.29 13.67 11.25
N VAL A 463 5.39 13.11 10.78
CA VAL A 463 6.67 13.02 11.49
C VAL A 463 7.75 13.70 10.65
N CYS A 464 8.43 14.68 11.22
CA CYS A 464 9.53 15.39 10.57
C CYS A 464 10.80 15.32 11.46
N LEU A 465 11.83 14.62 10.97
CA LEU A 465 13.13 14.51 11.62
C LEU A 465 14.17 15.28 10.81
N ARG A 466 14.65 16.40 11.33
CA ARG A 466 15.60 17.31 10.66
C ARG A 466 17.02 17.01 11.12
N ALA A 467 17.90 16.69 10.18
CA ALA A 467 19.31 16.44 10.41
C ALA A 467 20.15 17.57 9.78
N ARG A 468 20.89 18.32 10.62
CA ARG A 468 21.85 19.32 10.16
C ARG A 468 23.27 18.78 10.24
N SER A 469 24.04 18.92 9.16
CA SER A 469 25.42 18.46 9.13
C SER A 469 26.32 19.35 10.02
N ARG A 470 27.28 18.75 10.71
CA ARG A 470 28.24 19.48 11.55
C ARG A 470 29.68 19.24 11.10
N ASP A 471 30.50 20.30 11.17
CA ASP A 471 31.95 20.13 11.00
C ASP A 471 32.51 19.23 12.11
N LYS A 472 33.12 18.13 11.67
CA LYS A 472 33.69 17.11 12.54
C LYS A 472 34.75 17.64 13.50
N ARG A 473 35.66 18.49 13.00
CA ARG A 473 36.77 19.03 13.79
C ARG A 473 36.27 19.99 14.87
N SER A 474 35.29 20.83 14.54
CA SER A 474 34.61 21.70 15.48
C SER A 474 33.95 20.88 16.59
N THR A 475 33.21 19.84 16.20
CA THR A 475 32.48 18.97 17.13
C THR A 475 33.40 18.23 18.10
N VAL A 476 34.54 17.73 17.63
CA VAL A 476 35.56 17.10 18.50
C VAL A 476 36.04 18.07 19.59
N ASN A 477 36.35 19.32 19.24
CA ASN A 477 36.78 20.32 20.23
C ASN A 477 35.65 20.65 21.22
N GLU A 478 34.40 20.76 20.74
CA GLU A 478 33.24 20.99 21.61
C GLU A 478 33.07 19.84 22.61
N LEU A 479 33.16 18.59 22.15
CA LEU A 479 33.06 17.41 23.01
C LEU A 479 34.17 17.39 24.06
N GLU A 480 35.43 17.71 23.72
CA GLU A 480 36.51 17.83 24.72
C GLU A 480 36.18 18.85 25.82
N HIS A 481 35.63 20.01 25.42
CA HIS A 481 35.22 21.03 26.37
C HIS A 481 34.04 20.59 27.25
N ARG A 482 33.02 19.94 26.66
CA ARG A 482 31.85 19.43 27.40
C ARG A 482 32.24 18.31 28.36
N ILE A 483 33.10 17.38 27.95
CA ILE A 483 33.64 16.31 28.81
C ILE A 483 34.33 16.91 30.03
N ALA A 484 35.23 17.88 29.83
CA ALA A 484 35.94 18.53 30.93
C ALA A 484 35.00 19.29 31.88
N GLU A 485 33.95 19.91 31.36
CA GLU A 485 32.95 20.64 32.16
C GLU A 485 32.07 19.68 32.99
N VAL A 486 31.59 18.59 32.38
CA VAL A 486 30.76 17.58 33.06
C VAL A 486 31.59 16.85 34.13
N ASP A 487 32.82 16.43 33.82
CA ASP A 487 33.74 15.78 34.76
C ASP A 487 34.02 16.65 35.99
N ALA A 488 34.31 17.94 35.79
CA ALA A 488 34.48 18.87 36.89
C ALA A 488 33.21 18.99 37.76
N SER A 489 32.03 19.04 37.13
CA SER A 489 30.75 19.13 37.84
C SER A 489 30.38 17.84 38.59
N ALA A 490 30.78 16.67 38.07
CA ALA A 490 30.55 15.38 38.72
C ALA A 490 31.38 15.28 40.00
N LEU A 491 32.66 15.65 39.93
CA LEU A 491 33.58 15.68 41.07
C LEU A 491 33.09 16.61 42.20
N GLU A 492 32.59 17.81 41.86
CA GLU A 492 32.01 18.74 42.85
C GLU A 492 30.79 18.12 43.55
N ARG A 493 29.89 17.45 42.80
CA ARG A 493 28.69 16.83 43.35
C ARG A 493 28.99 15.58 44.18
N GLU A 494 30.02 14.82 43.81
CA GLU A 494 30.51 13.67 44.58
C GLU A 494 31.05 14.13 45.95
N GLU A 495 31.81 15.23 45.98
CA GLU A 495 32.30 15.84 47.23
C GLU A 495 31.14 16.28 48.14
N ASP A 496 30.06 16.81 47.55
CA ASP A 496 28.83 17.22 48.24
C ASP A 496 27.90 16.04 48.59
N THR A 497 28.26 14.80 48.25
CA THR A 497 27.46 13.58 48.45
C THR A 497 26.07 13.64 47.78
N ASP A 498 25.98 14.34 46.66
CA ASP A 498 24.75 14.47 45.87
C ASP A 498 24.56 13.23 44.98
N ILE A 499 23.40 12.59 45.09
CA ILE A 499 23.04 11.40 44.32
C ILE A 499 23.00 11.70 42.82
N SER A 500 22.78 12.96 42.42
CA SER A 500 22.80 13.39 41.02
C SER A 500 24.20 13.32 40.38
N ALA A 501 25.27 13.10 41.15
CA ALA A 501 26.60 12.78 40.61
C ALA A 501 26.58 11.53 39.70
N MET A 502 25.76 10.53 40.04
CA MET A 502 25.62 9.32 39.22
C MET A 502 25.10 9.62 37.80
N ALA A 503 24.15 10.56 37.67
CA ALA A 503 23.64 10.96 36.36
C ALA A 503 24.67 11.77 35.54
N ALA A 504 25.55 12.51 36.21
CA ALA A 504 26.67 13.20 35.56
C ALA A 504 27.72 12.21 35.06
N ASP A 505 28.00 11.13 35.80
CA ASP A 505 28.90 10.05 35.39
C ASP A 505 28.39 9.30 34.15
N ASP A 506 27.11 8.91 34.12
CA ASP A 506 26.51 8.24 32.95
C ASP A 506 26.57 9.14 31.70
N THR A 507 26.40 10.45 31.89
CA THR A 507 26.53 11.44 30.82
C THR A 507 27.97 11.57 30.34
N LEU A 508 28.93 11.58 31.27
CA LEU A 508 30.35 11.62 30.96
C LEU A 508 30.75 10.40 30.14
N GLU A 509 30.30 9.20 30.51
CA GLU A 509 30.53 7.97 29.75
C GLU A 509 30.01 8.10 28.31
N SER A 510 28.79 8.60 28.14
CA SER A 510 28.16 8.80 26.82
C SER A 510 28.93 9.79 25.95
N LEU A 511 29.34 10.94 26.52
CA LEU A 511 30.12 11.96 25.83
C LEU A 511 31.52 11.47 25.46
N VAL A 512 32.19 10.73 26.34
CA VAL A 512 33.51 10.14 26.08
C VAL A 512 33.40 9.12 24.95
N LYS A 513 32.39 8.24 24.98
CA LYS A 513 32.16 7.25 23.92
C LYS A 513 31.94 7.94 22.57
N MET A 514 31.06 8.95 22.52
CA MET A 514 30.83 9.76 21.31
C MET A 514 32.11 10.44 20.82
N TYR A 515 32.89 11.06 21.71
CA TYR A 515 34.18 11.66 21.37
C TYR A 515 35.15 10.65 20.75
N GLU A 516 35.25 9.45 21.33
CA GLU A 516 36.09 8.38 20.80
C GLU A 516 35.66 7.98 19.39
N ILE A 517 34.36 7.85 19.15
CA ILE A 517 33.82 7.43 17.84
C ILE A 517 34.05 8.50 16.79
N VAL A 518 33.65 9.75 17.04
CA VAL A 518 33.86 10.86 16.09
C VAL A 518 35.35 11.03 15.79
N ARG A 519 36.24 10.82 16.77
CA ARG A 519 37.68 10.98 16.56
C ARG A 519 38.35 9.78 15.86
N GLN A 520 37.90 8.56 16.11
CA GLN A 520 38.57 7.33 15.66
C GLN A 520 37.95 6.72 14.40
N THR A 521 36.72 7.08 14.05
CA THR A 521 35.98 6.56 12.90
C THR A 521 35.68 7.66 11.88
N ASN A 522 35.09 7.30 10.74
CA ASN A 522 34.61 8.26 9.77
C ASN A 522 33.25 8.87 10.10
N SER A 523 32.59 8.43 11.19
CA SER A 523 31.23 8.87 11.51
C SER A 523 31.07 10.40 11.53
N GLN A 524 29.98 10.86 10.92
CA GLN A 524 29.64 12.26 10.77
C GLN A 524 28.76 12.69 11.97
N PRO A 525 29.09 13.81 12.63
CA PRO A 525 28.22 14.35 13.67
C PRO A 525 27.07 15.15 13.06
N TRP A 526 25.89 14.97 13.65
CA TRP A 526 24.64 15.57 13.20
C TRP A 526 23.95 16.30 14.33
N ASP A 527 23.23 17.37 14.01
CA ASP A 527 22.24 17.96 14.89
C ASP A 527 20.86 17.45 14.49
N LEU A 528 20.15 16.79 15.41
CA LEU A 528 18.82 16.20 15.16
C LEU A 528 17.71 16.92 15.93
N ALA A 529 16.67 17.35 15.23
CA ALA A 529 15.40 17.81 15.79
C ALA A 529 14.24 16.97 15.26
N GLY A 530 13.25 16.67 16.11
CA GLY A 530 12.07 15.88 15.73
C GLY A 530 10.78 16.63 16.01
N TYR A 531 9.84 16.56 15.08
CA TYR A 531 8.48 17.10 15.20
C TYR A 531 7.46 16.03 14.85
N VAL A 532 6.39 15.92 15.65
CA VAL A 532 5.28 14.98 15.41
C VAL A 532 3.96 15.75 15.48
N THR A 533 3.24 15.84 14.38
CA THR A 533 1.92 16.50 14.30
C THR A 533 0.83 15.44 14.33
N VAL A 534 -0.10 15.57 15.27
CA VAL A 534 -1.31 14.74 15.38
C VAL A 534 -2.49 15.52 14.84
N ARG A 535 -3.34 14.89 14.02
CA ARG A 535 -4.50 15.53 13.39
C ARG A 535 -5.80 14.82 13.74
N ALA A 536 -6.89 15.59 13.81
CA ALA A 536 -8.24 15.08 13.89
C ALA A 536 -9.17 15.88 12.97
N GLY A 537 -9.77 15.21 11.99
CA GLY A 537 -10.76 15.76 11.07
C GLY A 537 -12.21 15.41 11.45
N THR A 538 -13.14 15.76 10.56
CA THR A 538 -14.60 15.57 10.75
C THR A 538 -14.99 14.10 10.92
N ARG A 539 -14.46 13.20 10.09
CA ARG A 539 -14.74 11.76 10.16
C ARG A 539 -14.37 11.16 11.52
N ARG A 540 -13.11 11.33 11.93
CA ARG A 540 -12.58 10.87 13.22
C ARG A 540 -13.38 11.42 14.42
N ALA A 541 -13.85 12.67 14.31
CA ALA A 541 -14.70 13.30 15.31
C ALA A 541 -16.09 12.65 15.42
N LEU A 542 -16.72 12.33 14.28
CA LEU A 542 -18.02 11.66 14.24
C LEU A 542 -17.95 10.24 14.81
N GLU A 543 -16.98 9.45 14.38
CA GLU A 543 -16.78 8.09 14.90
C GLU A 543 -16.60 8.09 16.43
N ARG A 544 -15.86 9.07 16.95
CA ARG A 544 -15.68 9.25 18.39
C ARG A 544 -16.97 9.63 19.11
N ALA A 545 -17.76 10.53 18.51
CA ALA A 545 -19.01 11.01 19.04
C ALA A 545 -20.06 9.88 19.10
N GLU A 546 -20.17 9.09 18.03
CA GLU A 546 -21.05 7.91 17.97
C GLU A 546 -20.69 6.90 19.06
N GLN A 547 -19.41 6.57 19.20
CA GLN A 547 -18.97 5.68 20.27
C GLN A 547 -19.34 6.22 21.66
N GLU A 548 -19.26 7.54 21.87
CA GLU A 548 -19.62 8.18 23.15
C GLU A 548 -21.13 8.11 23.43
N ILE A 549 -21.94 8.18 22.38
CA ILE A 549 -23.40 8.05 22.45
C ILE A 549 -23.78 6.59 22.73
N ASP A 550 -23.16 5.64 22.02
CA ASP A 550 -23.37 4.20 22.19
C ASP A 550 -22.97 3.71 23.59
N ASP A 551 -21.87 4.25 24.12
CA ASP A 551 -21.39 3.98 25.49
C ASP A 551 -22.22 4.72 26.57
N GLY A 552 -23.17 5.59 26.17
CA GLY A 552 -24.03 6.37 27.06
C GLY A 552 -23.29 7.46 27.84
N LEU A 553 -22.15 7.93 27.33
CA LEU A 553 -21.28 8.92 27.95
C LEU A 553 -21.63 10.37 27.56
N ALA A 554 -22.35 10.56 26.45
CA ALA A 554 -22.84 11.84 25.98
C ALA A 554 -24.19 11.69 25.25
N THR A 555 -24.92 12.80 25.12
CA THR A 555 -26.12 12.88 24.28
C THR A 555 -25.86 13.65 22.99
N GLU A 556 -26.66 13.43 21.94
CA GLU A 556 -26.53 14.14 20.65
C GLU A 556 -26.55 15.67 20.82
N ASP A 557 -27.34 16.19 21.77
CA ASP A 557 -27.46 17.63 22.05
C ASP A 557 -26.21 18.23 22.74
N GLU A 558 -25.37 17.40 23.35
CA GLU A 558 -24.17 17.83 24.09
C GLU A 558 -22.90 17.86 23.23
N LEU A 559 -22.94 17.28 22.03
CA LEU A 559 -21.80 17.09 21.13
C LEU A 559 -21.94 17.97 19.88
N THR A 560 -21.35 19.16 19.91
CA THR A 560 -21.11 19.93 18.68
C THR A 560 -19.92 19.32 17.92
N LEU A 561 -19.88 19.48 16.60
CA LEU A 561 -18.79 18.97 15.76
C LEU A 561 -17.42 19.49 16.23
N ASP A 562 -17.34 20.77 16.59
CA ASP A 562 -16.13 21.39 17.15
C ASP A 562 -15.68 20.74 18.47
N VAL A 563 -16.62 20.39 19.35
CA VAL A 563 -16.31 19.70 20.61
C VAL A 563 -15.85 18.26 20.32
N ALA A 564 -16.50 17.58 19.38
CA ALA A 564 -16.14 16.24 18.96
C ALA A 564 -14.73 16.19 18.34
N LYS A 565 -14.39 17.14 17.45
CA LYS A 565 -13.06 17.27 16.84
C LYS A 565 -11.98 17.50 17.89
N ARG A 566 -12.23 18.39 18.86
CA ARG A 566 -11.29 18.62 19.97
C ARG A 566 -11.08 17.39 20.85
N ARG A 567 -12.15 16.69 21.22
CA ARG A 567 -12.05 15.46 22.02
C ARG A 567 -11.30 14.36 21.26
N ALA A 568 -11.61 14.17 19.97
CA ALA A 568 -10.90 13.25 19.11
C ALA A 568 -9.39 13.58 19.04
N LEU A 569 -9.04 14.85 18.86
CA LEU A 569 -7.64 15.28 18.90
C LEU A 569 -6.99 14.98 20.26
N GLU A 570 -7.67 15.25 21.37
CA GLU A 570 -7.13 15.01 22.71
C GLU A 570 -6.82 13.53 22.96
N ASP A 571 -7.74 12.63 22.58
CA ASP A 571 -7.54 11.18 22.68
C ASP A 571 -6.35 10.73 21.82
N ASP A 572 -6.26 11.23 20.58
CA ASP A 572 -5.21 10.85 19.63
C ASP A 572 -3.85 11.34 20.10
N VAL A 573 -3.79 12.56 20.63
CA VAL A 573 -2.59 13.15 21.24
C VAL A 573 -2.12 12.33 22.44
N GLU A 574 -3.02 11.84 23.29
CA GLU A 574 -2.67 11.00 24.43
C GLU A 574 -2.11 9.66 23.95
N ARG A 575 -2.79 8.99 23.00
CA ARG A 575 -2.30 7.73 22.39
C ARG A 575 -0.91 7.89 21.80
N VAL A 576 -0.65 8.97 21.06
CA VAL A 576 0.63 9.24 20.41
C VAL A 576 1.72 9.56 21.42
N ARG A 577 1.41 10.40 22.42
CA ARG A 577 2.35 10.70 23.51
C ARG A 577 2.77 9.43 24.23
N ASP A 578 1.82 8.56 24.57
CA ASP A 578 2.09 7.30 25.25
C ASP A 578 3.05 6.42 24.44
N ARG A 579 2.92 6.36 23.11
CA ARG A 579 3.85 5.61 22.24
C ARG A 579 5.22 6.23 22.14
N LEU A 580 5.33 7.56 22.17
CA LEU A 580 6.61 8.27 22.10
C LEU A 580 7.37 8.19 23.43
N GLU A 581 6.68 8.30 24.56
CA GLU A 581 7.29 8.33 25.90
C GLU A 581 7.51 6.93 26.51
N SER A 582 6.84 5.89 26.01
CA SER A 582 7.02 4.51 26.49
C SER A 582 8.19 3.78 25.80
N ALA A 583 8.75 2.80 26.49
CA ALA A 583 9.70 1.86 25.89
C ALA A 583 9.03 1.14 24.70
N PRO A 584 9.72 0.98 23.55
CA PRO A 584 11.15 1.21 23.35
C PRO A 584 11.53 2.63 22.87
N ALA A 585 10.58 3.54 22.67
CA ALA A 585 10.86 4.87 22.12
C ALA A 585 11.59 5.77 23.13
N ASP A 586 11.11 5.78 24.38
CA ASP A 586 11.68 6.51 25.53
C ASP A 586 12.04 7.99 25.19
N LEU A 587 11.22 8.64 24.38
CA LEU A 587 11.40 10.05 24.01
C LEU A 587 10.80 10.97 25.07
N LEU A 588 11.36 12.17 25.22
CA LEU A 588 10.67 13.26 25.91
C LEU A 588 10.07 14.18 24.87
N VAL A 589 8.75 14.29 24.84
CA VAL A 589 8.05 15.18 23.90
C VAL A 589 7.43 16.37 24.62
N LEU A 590 7.52 17.55 24.00
CA LEU A 590 6.94 18.78 24.52
C LEU A 590 6.04 19.41 23.46
N SER A 591 4.86 19.85 23.87
CA SER A 591 3.95 20.62 23.02
C SER A 591 3.61 21.94 23.71
N PRO A 592 4.47 22.97 23.60
CA PRO A 592 4.18 24.28 24.15
C PRO A 592 2.87 24.86 23.57
N GLU A 593 1.89 25.11 24.44
CA GLU A 593 0.53 25.49 24.03
C GLU A 593 0.52 26.79 23.19
N THR A 594 1.34 27.78 23.54
CA THR A 594 1.30 29.09 22.87
C THR A 594 2.13 29.15 21.57
N ARG A 595 2.69 28.03 21.10
CA ARG A 595 3.66 27.97 19.99
C ARG A 595 3.27 26.97 18.90
N GLN A 596 2.00 26.57 18.85
CA GLN A 596 1.54 25.54 17.91
C GLN A 596 1.71 25.97 16.45
N GLY A 597 1.55 27.25 16.12
CA GLY A 597 1.80 27.74 14.76
C GLY A 597 3.24 27.55 14.29
N GLU A 598 4.22 27.85 15.15
CA GLU A 598 5.64 27.65 14.79
C GLU A 598 6.03 26.18 14.75
N LEU A 599 5.50 25.37 15.67
CA LEU A 599 5.73 23.92 15.67
C LEU A 599 5.15 23.27 14.42
N PHE A 600 3.92 23.65 14.05
CA PHE A 600 3.26 23.19 12.85
C PHE A 600 4.02 23.62 11.58
N ALA A 601 4.49 24.86 11.49
CA ALA A 601 5.33 25.28 10.35
C ALA A 601 6.66 24.49 10.30
N ALA A 602 7.30 24.22 11.45
CA ALA A 602 8.53 23.44 11.54
C ALA A 602 8.35 21.95 11.22
N ALA A 603 7.14 21.40 11.36
CA ALA A 603 6.81 20.03 10.97
C ALA A 603 6.48 19.88 9.46
N SER A 604 6.35 20.99 8.73
CA SER A 604 6.08 21.01 7.30
C SER A 604 7.22 20.36 6.50
N PRO A 605 6.90 19.60 5.42
CA PRO A 605 7.88 18.96 4.55
C PRO A 605 8.92 19.95 4.01
N THR A 606 8.48 21.10 3.49
CA THR A 606 9.33 22.11 2.82
C THR A 606 9.60 23.34 3.69
N GLY A 607 8.87 23.50 4.80
CA GLY A 607 8.99 24.63 5.71
C GLY A 607 10.35 24.75 6.41
N ARG A 608 10.68 25.96 6.88
CA ARG A 608 11.84 26.18 7.76
C ARG A 608 11.52 25.77 9.19
N ASP A 609 12.56 25.58 10.00
CA ASP A 609 12.38 25.39 11.44
C ASP A 609 12.09 26.74 12.13
N GLU A 610 10.84 27.18 12.02
CA GLU A 610 10.35 28.42 12.63
C GLU A 610 10.46 28.39 14.16
N TYR A 611 10.31 27.21 14.78
CA TYR A 611 10.38 27.07 16.22
C TYR A 611 11.80 27.25 16.76
N ASP A 612 12.81 26.71 16.08
CA ASP A 612 14.22 26.94 16.38
C ASP A 612 14.60 28.42 16.16
N ALA A 613 14.16 29.01 15.05
CA ALA A 613 14.46 30.41 14.70
C ALA A 613 14.03 31.41 15.79
N ILE A 614 12.89 31.19 16.44
CA ILE A 614 12.39 32.03 17.54
C ILE A 614 12.92 31.64 18.92
N SER A 615 13.53 30.46 19.05
CA SER A 615 13.92 29.92 20.33
C SER A 615 15.21 30.55 20.86
N THR A 616 15.25 30.76 22.17
CA THR A 616 16.46 31.25 22.85
C THR A 616 17.49 30.15 23.12
N ARG A 617 17.08 28.89 22.99
CA ARG A 617 17.89 27.69 23.16
C ARG A 617 17.83 26.88 21.88
N ASP A 618 18.93 26.22 21.59
CA ASP A 618 19.00 25.23 20.51
C ASP A 618 17.95 24.13 20.71
N ARG A 619 17.27 23.78 19.63
CA ARG A 619 16.24 22.72 19.58
C ARG A 619 16.75 21.41 19.00
N TYR A 620 18.03 21.39 18.64
CA TYR A 620 18.70 20.22 18.12
C TYR A 620 19.49 19.48 19.20
N THR A 621 19.61 18.18 19.00
CA THR A 621 20.41 17.29 19.83
C THR A 621 21.52 16.69 18.98
N LEU A 622 22.77 16.82 19.44
CA LEU A 622 23.92 16.19 18.80
C LEU A 622 23.73 14.67 18.74
N THR A 623 23.91 14.07 17.56
CA THR A 623 23.81 12.64 17.33
C THR A 623 24.83 12.19 16.28
N LEU A 624 24.91 10.88 16.06
CA LEU A 624 25.70 10.25 15.00
C LEU A 624 24.78 9.55 13.98
N GLY A 625 25.35 9.14 12.83
CA GLY A 625 24.63 8.48 11.74
C GLY A 625 23.80 7.27 12.19
N GLY A 626 24.30 6.47 13.14
CA GLY A 626 23.60 5.30 13.70
C GLY A 626 22.21 5.60 14.26
N THR A 627 22.02 6.76 14.90
CA THR A 627 20.71 7.19 15.40
C THR A 627 19.78 7.58 14.26
N LEU A 628 20.30 8.24 13.20
CA LEU A 628 19.51 8.58 12.01
C LEU A 628 19.05 7.31 11.31
N GLY A 629 19.95 6.32 11.17
CA GLY A 629 19.61 5.00 10.67
C GLY A 629 18.57 4.29 11.54
N ALA A 630 18.70 4.32 12.87
CA ALA A 630 17.74 3.67 13.78
C ALA A 630 16.35 4.33 13.79
N ALA A 631 16.29 5.64 13.54
CA ALA A 631 15.05 6.43 13.48
C ALA A 631 14.33 6.35 12.13
N PHE A 632 14.98 5.76 11.13
CA PHE A 632 14.43 5.61 9.79
C PHE A 632 13.18 4.70 9.78
N PRO A 633 12.14 5.04 9.01
CA PRO A 633 10.83 4.42 9.10
C PRO A 633 10.72 3.09 8.33
N PHE A 634 11.52 2.08 8.68
CA PHE A 634 11.59 0.82 7.91
C PHE A 634 10.33 -0.08 7.91
N CYS A 635 9.22 0.31 8.55
CA CYS A 635 8.22 -0.66 9.01
C CYS A 635 6.82 -0.56 8.39
N ALA A 636 6.54 0.30 7.42
CA ALA A 636 5.18 0.45 6.89
C ALA A 636 5.16 0.50 5.36
N ALA A 637 5.54 -0.60 4.72
CA ALA A 637 5.33 -0.76 3.27
C ALA A 637 3.84 -1.02 3.01
N THR A 638 3.22 -0.12 2.25
CA THR A 638 1.85 -0.27 1.73
C THR A 638 1.96 -0.71 0.27
N ILE A 639 1.12 -1.67 -0.16
CA ILE A 639 0.99 -2.04 -1.57
C ILE A 639 -0.43 -1.74 -1.96
N ASP A 640 -0.59 -0.72 -2.79
CA ASP A 640 -1.90 -0.23 -3.19
C ASP A 640 -1.90 0.13 -4.68
N GLU A 641 -1.98 -0.91 -5.52
CA GLU A 641 -1.76 -0.80 -6.95
C GLU A 641 -3.05 -0.67 -7.76
N ASP A 642 -3.07 0.31 -8.65
CA ASP A 642 -4.17 0.53 -9.58
C ASP A 642 -4.35 -0.68 -10.50
N GLY A 643 -5.60 -1.15 -10.59
CA GLY A 643 -5.98 -2.36 -11.32
C GLY A 643 -5.60 -3.68 -10.64
N GLY A 644 -4.93 -3.64 -9.47
CA GLY A 644 -4.59 -4.82 -8.68
C GLY A 644 -5.80 -5.51 -8.04
N VAL A 645 -5.57 -6.65 -7.39
CA VAL A 645 -6.61 -7.39 -6.65
C VAL A 645 -6.23 -7.49 -5.16
N GLU A 646 -7.23 -7.51 -4.29
CA GLU A 646 -7.02 -7.64 -2.84
C GLU A 646 -6.39 -8.99 -2.48
N PHE A 647 -5.23 -8.97 -1.82
CA PHE A 647 -4.61 -10.14 -1.20
C PHE A 647 -5.09 -10.37 0.23
N GLY A 648 -5.42 -9.29 0.93
CA GLY A 648 -5.89 -9.24 2.31
C GLY A 648 -5.48 -7.92 2.96
N ARG A 649 -5.69 -7.80 4.26
CA ARG A 649 -5.28 -6.64 5.06
C ARG A 649 -4.03 -6.92 5.88
N SER A 650 -3.13 -5.96 5.93
CA SER A 650 -1.92 -6.02 6.75
C SER A 650 -2.27 -6.15 8.23
N ILE A 651 -1.76 -7.20 8.88
CA ILE A 651 -1.90 -7.37 10.34
C ILE A 651 -1.13 -6.29 11.11
N GLN A 652 -0.22 -5.56 10.46
CA GLN A 652 0.60 -4.57 11.13
C GLN A 652 -0.17 -3.24 11.32
N ASN A 653 -0.45 -2.55 10.23
CA ASN A 653 -1.07 -1.22 10.19
C ASN A 653 -2.54 -1.24 9.74
N GLY A 654 -3.08 -2.40 9.35
CA GLY A 654 -4.47 -2.53 8.90
C GLY A 654 -4.69 -2.20 7.42
N SER A 655 -3.67 -1.70 6.72
CA SER A 655 -3.75 -1.30 5.30
C SER A 655 -4.20 -2.45 4.41
N GLU A 656 -4.92 -2.13 3.35
CA GLU A 656 -5.25 -3.11 2.33
C GLU A 656 -3.98 -3.43 1.52
N VAL A 657 -3.82 -4.69 1.11
CA VAL A 657 -2.72 -5.12 0.24
C VAL A 657 -3.33 -5.45 -1.12
N ILE A 658 -3.26 -4.49 -2.04
CA ILE A 658 -3.81 -4.56 -3.39
C ILE A 658 -2.65 -4.63 -4.37
N ALA A 659 -2.48 -5.77 -5.03
CA ALA A 659 -1.34 -6.01 -5.93
C ALA A 659 -1.79 -6.61 -7.26
N ASP A 660 -1.10 -6.26 -8.34
CA ASP A 660 -1.21 -6.91 -9.65
C ASP A 660 -0.06 -7.93 -9.82
N PRO A 661 -0.35 -9.25 -9.89
CA PRO A 661 0.67 -10.27 -10.16
C PRO A 661 1.45 -10.05 -11.46
N PHE A 662 0.90 -9.28 -12.41
CA PHE A 662 1.54 -8.96 -13.68
C PHE A 662 2.52 -7.77 -13.60
N LYS A 663 2.53 -7.01 -12.50
CA LYS A 663 3.40 -5.83 -12.30
C LYS A 663 4.61 -6.10 -11.38
N ARG A 664 5.02 -7.36 -11.17
CA ARG A 664 6.07 -7.73 -10.19
C ARG A 664 7.52 -7.72 -10.73
N GLY A 665 7.74 -7.27 -11.97
CA GLY A 665 9.07 -7.24 -12.61
C GLY A 665 9.60 -8.59 -13.16
N GLY A 666 9.06 -9.71 -12.68
CA GLY A 666 9.35 -11.08 -13.15
C GLY A 666 8.20 -11.76 -13.89
N ALA A 667 8.23 -13.10 -13.94
CA ALA A 667 7.12 -13.87 -14.49
C ALA A 667 5.90 -13.81 -13.54
N PRO A 668 4.67 -13.67 -14.03
CA PRO A 668 3.50 -13.37 -13.20
C PRO A 668 2.93 -14.61 -12.48
N HIS A 669 3.77 -15.61 -12.17
CA HIS A 669 3.30 -16.85 -11.55
C HIS A 669 3.18 -16.73 -10.04
N LEU A 670 2.19 -17.42 -9.48
CA LEU A 670 1.86 -17.40 -8.06
C LEU A 670 2.01 -18.80 -7.46
N LEU A 671 2.40 -18.86 -6.18
CA LEU A 671 2.42 -20.09 -5.40
C LEU A 671 1.74 -19.89 -4.05
N THR A 672 0.65 -20.61 -3.79
CA THR A 672 -0.03 -20.60 -2.48
C THR A 672 0.15 -21.94 -1.77
N ILE A 673 0.72 -21.89 -0.57
CA ILE A 673 1.01 -23.05 0.28
C ILE A 673 0.16 -23.00 1.55
N ALA A 674 -0.63 -24.06 1.77
CA ALA A 674 -1.52 -24.12 2.93
C ALA A 674 -1.94 -25.56 3.23
N LYS A 675 -1.97 -25.95 4.51
CA LYS A 675 -2.58 -27.24 4.88
C LYS A 675 -4.09 -27.23 4.59
N SER A 676 -4.66 -28.38 4.24
CA SER A 676 -6.13 -28.58 4.21
C SER A 676 -6.83 -28.02 5.46
N GLY A 677 -7.94 -27.31 5.24
CA GLY A 677 -8.72 -26.63 6.29
C GLY A 677 -8.12 -25.32 6.81
N SER A 678 -7.10 -24.76 6.15
CA SER A 678 -6.47 -23.48 6.55
C SER A 678 -7.04 -22.26 5.82
N GLY A 679 -7.95 -22.46 4.86
CA GLY A 679 -8.48 -21.41 3.99
C GLY A 679 -7.91 -21.38 2.57
N LYS A 680 -7.13 -22.39 2.15
CA LYS A 680 -6.45 -22.47 0.83
C LYS A 680 -7.37 -22.16 -0.36
N THR A 681 -8.38 -23.00 -0.58
CA THR A 681 -9.31 -22.87 -1.71
C THR A 681 -10.18 -21.63 -1.57
N TYR A 682 -10.51 -21.25 -0.33
CA TYR A 682 -11.29 -20.04 -0.05
C TYR A 682 -10.55 -18.76 -0.47
N SER A 683 -9.29 -18.58 -0.06
CA SER A 683 -8.50 -17.40 -0.41
C SER A 683 -8.20 -17.34 -1.91
N VAL A 684 -7.91 -18.49 -2.52
CA VAL A 684 -7.67 -18.58 -3.98
C VAL A 684 -8.95 -18.27 -4.75
N GLY A 685 -10.08 -18.88 -4.36
CA GLY A 685 -11.38 -18.64 -4.97
C GLY A 685 -11.82 -17.18 -4.86
N LYS A 686 -11.69 -16.57 -3.67
CA LYS A 686 -12.01 -15.15 -3.45
C LYS A 686 -11.26 -14.27 -4.44
N ARG A 687 -9.94 -14.42 -4.49
CA ARG A 687 -9.09 -13.54 -5.30
C ARG A 687 -9.21 -13.83 -6.79
N ALA A 688 -9.33 -15.10 -7.20
CA ALA A 688 -9.59 -15.45 -8.60
C ALA A 688 -10.93 -14.86 -9.08
N LEU A 689 -11.98 -14.96 -8.25
CA LEU A 689 -13.27 -14.36 -8.52
C LEU A 689 -13.16 -12.84 -8.66
N ARG A 690 -12.57 -12.16 -7.67
CA ARG A 690 -12.37 -10.71 -7.70
C ARG A 690 -11.50 -10.22 -8.84
N TRP A 691 -10.51 -11.01 -9.25
CA TRP A 691 -9.62 -10.68 -10.36
C TRP A 691 -10.36 -10.74 -11.71
N TRP A 692 -11.27 -11.69 -11.89
CA TRP A 692 -12.12 -11.80 -13.08
C TRP A 692 -13.29 -10.80 -13.06
N LEU A 693 -13.96 -10.61 -11.92
CA LEU A 693 -15.06 -9.65 -11.78
C LEU A 693 -14.64 -8.20 -12.03
N ALA A 694 -13.38 -7.85 -11.78
CA ALA A 694 -12.86 -6.51 -12.04
C ALA A 694 -12.77 -6.21 -13.55
N ASP A 695 -12.72 -7.24 -14.39
CA ASP A 695 -12.50 -7.14 -15.83
C ASP A 695 -12.87 -8.49 -16.49
N PRO A 696 -14.11 -8.63 -16.97
CA PRO A 696 -14.66 -9.91 -17.44
C PRO A 696 -14.07 -10.38 -18.78
N ASP A 697 -13.33 -9.53 -19.50
CA ASP A 697 -12.59 -9.93 -20.71
C ASP A 697 -11.37 -10.80 -20.36
N ARG A 698 -10.95 -10.83 -19.09
CA ARG A 698 -9.90 -11.73 -18.59
C ARG A 698 -10.31 -13.19 -18.71
N THR A 699 -9.32 -14.05 -18.95
CA THR A 699 -9.55 -15.51 -19.03
C THR A 699 -9.15 -16.17 -17.71
N LEU A 700 -10.08 -16.87 -17.05
CA LEU A 700 -9.82 -17.60 -15.81
C LEU A 700 -10.02 -19.11 -16.03
N ILE A 701 -8.97 -19.90 -15.81
CA ILE A 701 -9.01 -21.35 -15.97
C ILE A 701 -8.74 -21.99 -14.62
N LEU A 702 -9.73 -22.67 -14.06
CA LEU A 702 -9.70 -23.32 -12.75
C LEU A 702 -9.51 -24.82 -12.94
N CYS A 703 -8.34 -25.33 -12.58
CA CYS A 703 -8.00 -26.74 -12.64
C CYS A 703 -8.09 -27.35 -11.24
N ASP A 704 -9.12 -28.14 -11.01
CA ASP A 704 -9.47 -28.64 -9.68
C ASP A 704 -9.44 -30.17 -9.63
N THR A 705 -8.94 -30.69 -8.51
CA THR A 705 -8.90 -32.13 -8.22
C THR A 705 -9.85 -32.55 -7.10
N MET A 706 -10.38 -31.61 -6.31
CA MET A 706 -11.12 -31.88 -5.07
C MET A 706 -12.48 -31.17 -4.97
N GLY A 707 -12.82 -30.26 -5.90
CA GLY A 707 -14.18 -29.72 -6.08
C GLY A 707 -14.55 -28.53 -5.19
N GLY A 708 -13.75 -27.46 -5.18
CA GLY A 708 -13.96 -26.27 -4.37
C GLY A 708 -14.17 -24.96 -5.13
N PHE A 709 -14.27 -24.97 -6.46
CA PHE A 709 -14.53 -23.78 -7.27
C PHE A 709 -15.92 -23.70 -7.91
N GLY A 710 -16.84 -24.60 -7.55
CA GLY A 710 -18.17 -24.68 -8.15
C GLY A 710 -18.94 -23.37 -8.12
N GLY A 711 -18.97 -22.68 -6.98
CA GLY A 711 -19.67 -21.40 -6.86
C GLY A 711 -19.07 -20.28 -7.72
N VAL A 712 -17.75 -20.23 -7.87
CA VAL A 712 -17.07 -19.27 -8.76
C VAL A 712 -17.45 -19.54 -10.21
N THR A 713 -17.47 -20.81 -10.62
CA THR A 713 -17.87 -21.21 -11.97
C THR A 713 -19.35 -20.89 -12.26
N GLU A 714 -20.26 -21.22 -11.35
CA GLU A 714 -21.69 -20.91 -11.52
C GLU A 714 -21.96 -19.39 -11.56
N LEU A 715 -21.29 -18.61 -10.69
CA LEU A 715 -21.43 -17.16 -10.66
C LEU A 715 -20.97 -16.51 -11.98
N ALA A 716 -19.89 -17.01 -12.55
CA ALA A 716 -19.30 -16.51 -13.78
C ALA A 716 -19.93 -17.10 -15.06
N ASN A 717 -21.03 -17.88 -14.94
CA ASN A 717 -21.61 -18.65 -16.04
C ASN A 717 -20.55 -19.48 -16.81
N GLY A 718 -19.56 -19.99 -16.07
CA GLY A 718 -18.37 -20.62 -16.62
C GLY A 718 -18.62 -22.01 -17.21
N GLU A 719 -17.79 -22.39 -18.18
CA GLU A 719 -17.88 -23.68 -18.86
C GLU A 719 -17.21 -24.78 -18.02
N ARG A 720 -17.97 -25.82 -17.68
CA ARG A 720 -17.43 -27.02 -17.03
C ARG A 720 -16.91 -28.00 -18.08
N PHE A 721 -15.59 -28.15 -18.14
CA PHE A 721 -14.91 -29.09 -19.00
C PHE A 721 -14.62 -30.38 -18.23
N VAL A 722 -15.34 -31.46 -18.57
CA VAL A 722 -15.18 -32.77 -17.93
C VAL A 722 -14.50 -33.71 -18.91
N VAL A 723 -13.33 -34.22 -18.54
CA VAL A 723 -12.59 -35.19 -19.35
C VAL A 723 -13.03 -36.61 -18.97
N ASP A 724 -14.25 -36.97 -19.37
CA ASP A 724 -14.85 -38.29 -19.15
C ASP A 724 -14.66 -39.26 -20.34
N GLY A 725 -13.96 -38.80 -21.39
CA GLY A 725 -13.75 -39.54 -22.63
C GLY A 725 -14.93 -39.51 -23.61
N THR A 726 -15.94 -38.66 -23.37
CA THR A 726 -17.07 -38.44 -24.29
C THR A 726 -16.88 -37.22 -25.19
N GLN A 727 -16.11 -36.22 -24.75
CA GLN A 727 -15.81 -35.02 -25.51
C GLN A 727 -14.62 -35.22 -26.45
N THR A 728 -14.72 -34.68 -27.67
CA THR A 728 -13.63 -34.74 -28.64
C THR A 728 -12.60 -33.66 -28.36
N ILE A 729 -11.34 -34.05 -28.14
CA ILE A 729 -10.21 -33.14 -27.96
C ILE A 729 -9.14 -33.51 -28.99
N ASN A 730 -8.80 -32.58 -29.89
CA ASN A 730 -7.80 -32.79 -30.93
C ASN A 730 -6.37 -32.56 -30.39
N PRO A 731 -5.51 -33.59 -30.32
CA PRO A 731 -4.12 -33.46 -29.90
C PRO A 731 -3.27 -32.60 -30.85
N LEU A 732 -3.69 -32.47 -32.11
CA LEU A 732 -2.99 -31.71 -33.15
C LEU A 732 -3.50 -30.27 -33.29
N ASP A 733 -4.34 -29.79 -32.37
CA ASP A 733 -4.88 -28.43 -32.44
C ASP A 733 -3.76 -27.39 -32.25
N ILE A 734 -3.57 -26.53 -33.25
CA ILE A 734 -2.67 -25.39 -33.23
C ILE A 734 -3.46 -24.10 -33.45
N ARG A 735 -3.08 -23.07 -32.71
CA ARG A 735 -3.59 -21.70 -32.85
C ARG A 735 -2.50 -20.75 -33.29
N GLU A 736 -2.94 -19.71 -33.98
CA GLU A 736 -2.14 -18.54 -34.31
C GLU A 736 -1.52 -17.96 -33.04
N THR A 737 -0.27 -17.52 -33.17
CA THR A 737 0.46 -16.88 -32.08
C THR A 737 0.42 -15.38 -32.32
N PRO A 738 0.06 -14.55 -31.33
CA PRO A 738 -0.01 -13.11 -31.51
C PRO A 738 1.32 -12.51 -31.99
N ASP A 739 1.27 -11.53 -32.91
CA ASP A 739 2.46 -10.88 -33.49
C ASP A 739 3.39 -10.30 -32.41
N ALA A 740 2.83 -9.69 -31.36
CA ALA A 740 3.59 -9.12 -30.25
C ALA A 740 4.50 -10.14 -29.55
N VAL A 741 4.10 -11.43 -29.53
CA VAL A 741 4.89 -12.50 -28.94
C VAL A 741 6.00 -12.98 -29.89
N LEU A 742 5.72 -12.99 -31.20
CA LEU A 742 6.68 -13.39 -32.23
C LEU A 742 7.84 -12.40 -32.34
N ASP A 743 7.58 -11.10 -32.14
CA ASP A 743 8.59 -10.04 -32.23
C ASP A 743 9.52 -9.98 -31.00
N GLY A 744 9.03 -10.40 -29.83
CA GLY A 744 9.70 -10.22 -28.54
C GLY A 744 10.47 -11.43 -28.00
N ALA A 745 10.33 -12.62 -28.59
CA ALA A 745 10.85 -13.86 -28.01
C ALA A 745 11.42 -14.84 -29.05
N ASP A 746 12.51 -15.54 -28.71
CA ASP A 746 13.10 -16.62 -29.51
C ASP A 746 12.26 -17.92 -29.36
N ILE A 747 11.03 -17.87 -29.85
CA ILE A 747 10.01 -18.93 -29.73
C ILE A 747 9.73 -19.49 -31.14
N ASP A 748 9.68 -20.83 -31.26
CA ASP A 748 9.22 -21.55 -32.47
C ASP A 748 7.87 -22.24 -32.15
N PRO A 749 6.72 -21.58 -32.37
CA PRO A 749 5.41 -22.10 -31.98
C PRO A 749 5.04 -23.39 -32.71
N TYR A 750 5.49 -23.54 -33.96
CA TYR A 750 5.24 -24.73 -34.77
C TYR A 750 5.95 -25.93 -34.16
N ARG A 751 7.26 -25.80 -33.90
CA ARG A 751 8.06 -26.88 -33.33
C ARG A 751 7.57 -27.27 -31.94
N MET A 752 7.19 -26.29 -31.11
CA MET A 752 6.59 -26.57 -29.80
C MET A 752 5.34 -27.43 -29.92
N LYS A 753 4.46 -27.13 -30.88
CA LYS A 753 3.25 -27.92 -31.09
C LYS A 753 3.55 -29.32 -31.63
N VAL A 754 4.50 -29.46 -32.54
CA VAL A 754 4.94 -30.78 -33.05
C VAL A 754 5.55 -31.61 -31.92
N ASP A 755 6.39 -31.02 -31.07
CA ASP A 755 6.97 -31.68 -29.90
C ASP A 755 5.88 -32.12 -28.90
N GLU A 756 4.88 -31.27 -28.63
CA GLU A 756 3.71 -31.59 -27.78
C GLU A 756 2.90 -32.78 -28.33
N ALA A 757 2.55 -32.74 -29.63
CA ALA A 757 1.83 -33.81 -30.29
C ALA A 757 2.63 -35.13 -30.29
N ARG A 758 3.95 -35.06 -30.49
CA ARG A 758 4.86 -36.20 -30.40
C ARG A 758 4.90 -36.77 -28.98
N GLU A 759 5.02 -35.91 -27.97
CA GLU A 759 5.01 -36.28 -26.55
C GLU A 759 3.70 -36.97 -26.15
N PHE A 760 2.56 -36.46 -26.63
CA PHE A 760 1.26 -37.09 -26.48
C PHE A 760 1.20 -38.51 -27.08
N ILE A 761 1.60 -38.67 -28.35
CA ILE A 761 1.61 -39.99 -29.03
C ILE A 761 2.58 -40.95 -28.30
N ALA A 762 3.75 -40.48 -27.91
CA ALA A 762 4.72 -41.25 -27.13
C ALA A 762 4.15 -41.65 -25.75
N GLY A 763 3.39 -40.77 -25.10
CA GLY A 763 2.63 -41.04 -23.87
C GLY A 763 1.64 -42.19 -24.04
N ILE A 764 0.87 -42.20 -25.14
CA ILE A 764 -0.03 -43.30 -25.47
C ILE A 764 0.72 -44.62 -25.62
N LEU A 765 1.87 -44.65 -26.32
CA LEU A 765 2.70 -45.85 -26.44
C LEU A 765 3.19 -46.34 -25.07
N ARG A 766 3.67 -45.44 -24.21
CA ARG A 766 4.11 -45.75 -22.84
C ARG A 766 3.00 -46.30 -21.98
N SER A 767 1.77 -45.76 -22.09
CA SER A 767 0.59 -46.28 -21.39
C SER A 767 0.28 -47.74 -21.72
N GLN A 768 0.67 -48.19 -22.93
CA GLN A 768 0.55 -49.57 -23.39
C GLN A 768 1.77 -50.44 -23.04
N GLY A 769 2.77 -49.91 -22.32
CA GLY A 769 4.01 -50.59 -21.98
C GLY A 769 5.00 -50.69 -23.15
N ILE A 770 4.89 -49.80 -24.14
CA ILE A 770 5.74 -49.78 -25.33
C ILE A 770 6.76 -48.65 -25.20
N ASP A 771 8.02 -48.95 -25.49
CA ASP A 771 9.08 -47.93 -25.61
C ASP A 771 8.87 -47.09 -26.87
N PRO A 772 8.67 -45.76 -26.78
CA PRO A 772 8.46 -44.89 -27.93
C PRO A 772 9.74 -44.65 -28.73
N GLY A 773 10.93 -44.85 -28.15
CA GLY A 773 12.23 -44.52 -28.75
C GLY A 773 12.40 -44.93 -30.22
N PRO A 774 12.09 -46.18 -30.60
CA PRO A 774 12.18 -46.63 -32.00
C PRO A 774 11.24 -45.94 -32.99
N PHE A 775 10.21 -45.25 -32.52
CA PHE A 775 9.17 -44.63 -33.34
C PHE A 775 9.28 -43.09 -33.40
N VAL A 776 10.08 -42.46 -32.54
CA VAL A 776 10.16 -40.99 -32.40
C VAL A 776 10.37 -40.28 -33.74
N ALA A 777 11.38 -40.69 -34.51
CA ALA A 777 11.68 -40.07 -35.80
C ALA A 777 10.56 -40.23 -36.83
N THR A 778 9.89 -41.40 -36.86
CA THR A 778 8.75 -41.65 -37.76
C THR A 778 7.52 -40.86 -37.33
N ILE A 779 7.27 -40.70 -36.03
CA ILE A 779 6.17 -39.87 -35.52
C ILE A 779 6.39 -38.41 -35.90
N GLU A 780 7.59 -37.89 -35.71
CA GLU A 780 7.93 -36.49 -35.99
C GLU A 780 7.78 -36.15 -37.49
N GLU A 781 8.35 -36.98 -38.37
CA GLU A 781 8.21 -36.81 -39.83
C GLU A 781 6.74 -36.94 -40.28
N ALA A 782 5.97 -37.83 -39.67
CA ALA A 782 4.55 -37.99 -39.99
C ALA A 782 3.73 -36.78 -39.52
N LEU A 783 4.02 -36.23 -38.35
CA LEU A 783 3.41 -35.01 -37.85
C LEU A 783 3.70 -33.83 -38.78
N GLU A 784 4.97 -33.63 -39.16
CA GLU A 784 5.36 -32.55 -40.07
C GLU A 784 4.65 -32.68 -41.43
N ALA A 785 4.59 -33.88 -42.00
CA ALA A 785 3.86 -34.13 -43.24
C ALA A 785 2.35 -33.88 -43.09
N THR A 786 1.78 -34.19 -41.92
CA THR A 786 0.36 -33.98 -41.63
C THR A 786 0.02 -32.49 -41.54
N TYR A 787 0.80 -31.69 -40.81
CA TYR A 787 0.61 -30.23 -40.75
C TYR A 787 0.83 -29.58 -42.13
N ALA A 788 1.86 -29.99 -42.87
CA ALA A 788 2.11 -29.48 -44.21
C ALA A 788 0.94 -29.75 -45.18
N ARG A 789 0.29 -30.93 -45.08
CA ARG A 789 -0.92 -31.27 -45.86
C ARG A 789 -2.12 -30.41 -45.50
N ALA A 790 -2.25 -30.03 -44.23
CA ALA A 790 -3.26 -29.06 -43.77
C ALA A 790 -2.92 -27.61 -44.17
N GLY A 791 -1.76 -27.38 -44.81
CA GLY A 791 -1.28 -26.06 -45.19
C GLY A 791 -0.75 -25.26 -44.00
N ILE A 792 -0.33 -25.90 -42.91
CA ILE A 792 0.31 -25.24 -41.77
C ILE A 792 1.81 -25.38 -41.99
N GLU A 793 2.48 -24.25 -42.24
CA GLU A 793 3.89 -24.20 -42.60
C GLU A 793 4.75 -23.82 -41.39
N ARG A 794 5.94 -24.41 -41.33
CA ARG A 794 6.90 -24.20 -40.24
C ARG A 794 7.42 -22.75 -40.20
N ASP A 795 7.76 -22.20 -41.36
CA ASP A 795 8.43 -20.90 -41.49
C ASP A 795 7.44 -19.73 -41.68
N ASP A 796 6.12 -19.98 -41.57
CA ASP A 796 5.06 -18.98 -41.71
C ASP A 796 4.00 -19.11 -40.60
N PRO A 797 4.18 -18.42 -39.45
CA PRO A 797 3.23 -18.42 -38.34
C PRO A 797 1.81 -17.98 -38.69
N ALA A 798 1.63 -17.15 -39.73
CA ALA A 798 0.30 -16.72 -40.18
C ALA A 798 -0.56 -17.88 -40.71
N THR A 799 0.06 -19.02 -41.01
CA THR A 799 -0.66 -20.24 -41.38
C THR A 799 -1.25 -21.00 -40.19
N HIS A 800 -0.82 -20.70 -38.95
CA HIS A 800 -1.21 -21.44 -37.75
C HIS A 800 -2.68 -21.18 -37.34
N GLY A 801 -3.33 -20.16 -37.91
CA GLY A 801 -4.77 -19.92 -37.78
C GLY A 801 -5.65 -20.78 -38.70
N ARG A 802 -5.07 -21.60 -39.59
CA ARG A 802 -5.82 -22.51 -40.47
C ARG A 802 -6.47 -23.65 -39.68
N THR A 803 -7.34 -24.41 -40.35
CA THR A 803 -7.96 -25.60 -39.73
C THR A 803 -6.88 -26.59 -39.34
N SER A 804 -6.77 -26.90 -38.06
CA SER A 804 -5.79 -27.86 -37.54
C SER A 804 -6.06 -29.27 -38.08
N PRO A 805 -5.02 -30.06 -38.38
CA PRO A 805 -5.22 -31.44 -38.75
C PRO A 805 -5.73 -32.27 -37.57
N THR A 806 -6.23 -33.46 -37.85
CA THR A 806 -6.80 -34.41 -36.89
C THR A 806 -5.96 -35.67 -36.76
N MET A 807 -6.17 -36.44 -35.70
CA MET A 807 -5.48 -37.74 -35.56
C MET A 807 -5.88 -38.72 -36.68
N ASP A 808 -7.06 -38.58 -37.27
CA ASP A 808 -7.42 -39.35 -38.48
C ASP A 808 -6.49 -39.01 -39.66
N GLU A 809 -6.26 -37.73 -39.94
CA GLU A 809 -5.35 -37.29 -41.03
C GLU A 809 -3.89 -37.68 -40.74
N PHE A 810 -3.49 -37.73 -39.47
CA PHE A 810 -2.20 -38.28 -39.06
C PHE A 810 -2.10 -39.79 -39.35
N LEU A 811 -3.14 -40.57 -39.02
CA LEU A 811 -3.19 -42.01 -39.32
C LEU A 811 -3.23 -42.27 -40.83
N GLU A 812 -3.93 -41.43 -41.61
CA GLU A 812 -3.89 -41.46 -43.07
C GLU A 812 -2.49 -41.16 -43.61
N THR A 813 -1.78 -40.21 -43.01
CA THR A 813 -0.38 -39.90 -43.38
C THR A 813 0.55 -41.06 -43.06
N LEU A 814 0.38 -41.75 -41.94
CA LEU A 814 1.10 -43.00 -41.66
C LEU A 814 0.72 -44.14 -42.63
N GLY A 815 -0.54 -44.18 -43.07
CA GLY A 815 -1.00 -45.10 -44.13
C GLY A 815 -0.30 -44.81 -45.46
N ASP A 816 -0.19 -43.55 -45.83
CA ASP A 816 0.53 -43.13 -47.05
C ASP A 816 2.03 -43.41 -46.95
N MET A 817 2.66 -43.23 -45.78
CA MET A 817 4.05 -43.67 -45.54
C MET A 817 4.24 -45.19 -45.71
N LEU A 818 3.20 -45.98 -45.43
CA LEU A 818 3.22 -47.43 -45.62
C LEU A 818 3.00 -47.82 -47.09
N GLU A 819 2.17 -47.09 -47.83
CA GLU A 819 1.85 -47.38 -49.24
C GLU A 819 2.87 -46.78 -50.22
N ASN A 820 3.41 -45.61 -49.92
CA ASN A 820 4.35 -44.83 -50.73
C ASN A 820 5.61 -44.43 -49.94
N PRO A 821 6.36 -45.39 -49.36
CA PRO A 821 7.52 -45.14 -48.49
C PRO A 821 8.66 -44.38 -49.17
N THR A 822 8.79 -44.45 -50.49
CA THR A 822 9.84 -43.74 -51.25
C THR A 822 9.78 -42.23 -51.04
N ASP A 823 8.56 -41.69 -50.93
CA ASP A 823 8.32 -40.24 -50.77
C ASP A 823 8.85 -39.71 -49.41
N TYR A 824 9.16 -40.62 -48.48
CA TYR A 824 9.62 -40.35 -47.11
C TYR A 824 11.05 -40.89 -46.85
N THR A 825 11.81 -41.13 -47.93
CA THR A 825 13.19 -41.61 -47.87
C THR A 825 14.11 -40.70 -48.68
N HIS A 826 15.40 -40.66 -48.36
CA HIS A 826 16.34 -39.77 -49.02
C HIS A 826 16.99 -40.36 -50.27
N THR A 827 17.15 -41.68 -50.34
CA THR A 827 17.99 -42.31 -51.37
C THR A 827 17.27 -43.35 -52.24
N ASP A 828 15.95 -43.51 -52.08
CA ASP A 828 15.11 -44.55 -52.71
C ASP A 828 15.68 -45.97 -52.59
N HIS A 829 16.61 -46.19 -51.65
CA HIS A 829 17.32 -47.44 -51.52
C HIS A 829 16.41 -48.48 -50.87
N ASP A 830 16.30 -49.68 -51.44
CA ASP A 830 15.38 -50.75 -51.01
C ASP A 830 15.37 -50.97 -49.49
N GLN A 831 16.54 -50.89 -48.84
CA GLN A 831 16.66 -51.05 -47.38
C GLN A 831 16.08 -49.88 -46.58
N GLU A 832 16.24 -48.64 -47.06
CA GLU A 832 15.67 -47.45 -46.40
C GLU A 832 14.13 -47.49 -46.49
N VAL A 833 13.63 -47.87 -47.67
CA VAL A 833 12.21 -48.09 -47.96
C VAL A 833 11.63 -49.19 -47.07
N GLU A 834 12.27 -50.37 -47.01
CA GLU A 834 11.79 -51.49 -46.20
C GLU A 834 11.74 -51.16 -44.70
N GLU A 835 12.70 -50.39 -44.18
CA GLU A 835 12.69 -49.96 -42.78
C GLU A 835 11.58 -48.93 -42.51
N LYS A 836 11.29 -48.02 -43.44
CA LYS A 836 10.15 -47.07 -43.33
C LYS A 836 8.81 -47.80 -43.31
N GLU A 837 8.60 -48.74 -44.24
CA GLU A 837 7.38 -49.58 -44.30
C GLU A 837 7.17 -50.32 -42.97
N LYS A 838 8.24 -50.94 -42.43
CA LYS A 838 8.17 -51.65 -41.14
C LYS A 838 7.83 -50.71 -39.98
N ALA A 839 8.42 -49.51 -39.95
CA ALA A 839 8.18 -48.53 -38.89
C ALA A 839 6.73 -48.05 -38.91
N ALA A 840 6.22 -47.61 -40.07
CA ALA A 840 4.84 -47.15 -40.26
C ALA A 840 3.83 -48.26 -39.95
N SER A 841 4.05 -49.48 -40.46
CA SER A 841 3.18 -50.64 -40.20
C SER A 841 3.08 -50.97 -38.70
N ARG A 842 4.22 -50.97 -37.99
CA ARG A 842 4.25 -51.23 -36.54
C ARG A 842 3.55 -50.12 -35.77
N LEU A 843 3.76 -48.86 -36.13
CA LEU A 843 3.14 -47.73 -35.45
C LEU A 843 1.60 -47.75 -35.63
N LEU A 844 1.11 -48.01 -36.84
CA LEU A 844 -0.33 -48.18 -37.11
C LEU A 844 -0.96 -49.32 -36.30
N ASP A 845 -0.25 -50.43 -36.10
CA ASP A 845 -0.71 -51.53 -35.23
C ASP A 845 -0.84 -51.07 -33.76
N LYS A 846 0.13 -50.28 -33.27
CA LYS A 846 0.13 -49.76 -31.89
C LYS A 846 -0.87 -48.64 -31.63
N LEU A 847 -1.21 -47.88 -32.67
CA LEU A 847 -2.22 -46.83 -32.64
C LEU A 847 -3.62 -47.34 -32.99
N SER A 848 -3.83 -48.66 -33.04
CA SER A 848 -5.15 -49.26 -33.29
C SER A 848 -6.26 -48.83 -32.30
N GLY A 849 -5.89 -48.30 -31.14
CA GLY A 849 -6.81 -47.70 -30.17
C GLY A 849 -7.57 -46.46 -30.68
N PHE A 850 -7.10 -45.81 -31.75
CA PHE A 850 -7.77 -44.67 -32.38
C PHE A 850 -8.79 -45.07 -33.47
N LYS A 851 -8.92 -46.37 -33.81
CA LYS A 851 -9.93 -46.82 -34.78
C LYS A 851 -11.36 -46.61 -34.27
N GLU A 852 -12.33 -46.71 -35.17
CA GLU A 852 -13.77 -46.71 -34.84
C GLU A 852 -14.08 -47.72 -33.72
N HIS A 853 -14.69 -47.26 -32.63
CA HIS A 853 -14.94 -47.99 -31.38
C HIS A 853 -13.69 -48.40 -30.56
N GLY A 854 -12.52 -47.85 -30.88
CA GLY A 854 -11.30 -47.98 -30.10
C GLY A 854 -11.32 -47.10 -28.83
N LYS A 855 -10.40 -47.38 -27.91
CA LYS A 855 -10.27 -46.70 -26.60
C LYS A 855 -10.11 -45.17 -26.74
N TYR A 856 -9.42 -44.71 -27.78
CA TYR A 856 -9.11 -43.30 -28.02
C TYR A 856 -9.90 -42.71 -29.19
N SER A 857 -11.03 -43.33 -29.57
CA SER A 857 -11.86 -42.89 -30.70
C SER A 857 -12.41 -41.48 -30.56
N HIS A 858 -12.52 -40.96 -29.33
CA HIS A 858 -12.90 -39.57 -29.04
C HIS A 858 -11.77 -38.57 -29.31
N LEU A 859 -10.53 -38.98 -29.57
CA LEU A 859 -9.41 -38.05 -29.82
C LEU A 859 -9.11 -37.88 -31.31
N VAL A 860 -10.02 -38.36 -32.15
CA VAL A 860 -9.80 -38.55 -33.58
C VAL A 860 -10.32 -37.38 -34.42
N GLY A 861 -11.35 -36.68 -33.94
CA GLY A 861 -11.97 -35.55 -34.64
C GLY A 861 -11.39 -34.19 -34.25
N GLN A 862 -12.02 -33.13 -34.76
CA GLN A 862 -11.79 -31.76 -34.32
C GLN A 862 -12.25 -31.57 -32.86
N SER A 863 -11.60 -30.67 -32.12
CA SER A 863 -12.03 -30.38 -30.74
C SER A 863 -13.46 -29.84 -30.73
N ASP A 864 -14.39 -30.60 -30.13
CA ASP A 864 -15.79 -30.23 -29.92
C ASP A 864 -15.95 -29.39 -28.64
N ALA A 865 -15.06 -29.59 -27.68
CA ALA A 865 -14.99 -28.85 -26.44
C ALA A 865 -13.68 -28.06 -26.41
N ARG A 866 -13.77 -26.75 -26.20
CA ARG A 866 -12.62 -25.83 -26.17
C ARG A 866 -12.74 -24.94 -24.94
N ILE A 867 -11.60 -24.50 -24.45
CA ILE A 867 -11.54 -23.43 -23.45
C ILE A 867 -11.85 -22.14 -24.21
N THR A 868 -12.96 -21.49 -23.86
CA THR A 868 -13.40 -20.24 -24.49
C THR A 868 -12.58 -19.08 -23.94
N PRO A 869 -11.74 -18.41 -24.76
CA PRO A 869 -11.00 -17.24 -24.29
C PRO A 869 -11.95 -16.10 -23.91
N GLY A 870 -11.60 -15.34 -22.87
CA GLY A 870 -12.47 -14.30 -22.29
C GLY A 870 -13.62 -14.84 -21.43
N SER A 871 -13.46 -16.04 -20.85
CA SER A 871 -14.47 -16.65 -19.98
C SER A 871 -13.83 -17.40 -18.82
N VAL A 872 -14.67 -17.86 -17.89
CA VAL A 872 -14.27 -18.77 -16.82
C VAL A 872 -14.45 -20.21 -17.28
N THR A 873 -13.39 -21.02 -17.20
CA THR A 873 -13.45 -22.46 -17.50
C THR A 873 -13.05 -23.27 -16.27
N TYR A 874 -13.85 -24.27 -15.91
CA TYR A 874 -13.54 -25.22 -14.85
C TYR A 874 -13.12 -26.57 -15.45
N LEU A 875 -11.86 -26.96 -15.24
CA LEU A 875 -11.31 -28.25 -15.64
C LEU A 875 -11.44 -29.24 -14.49
N ASP A 876 -12.35 -30.21 -14.64
CA ASP A 876 -12.57 -31.25 -13.64
C ASP A 876 -11.62 -32.44 -13.84
N LEU A 877 -10.64 -32.58 -12.95
CA LEU A 877 -9.66 -33.67 -13.01
C LEU A 877 -10.04 -34.90 -12.16
N GLN A 878 -11.14 -34.88 -11.41
CA GLN A 878 -11.52 -35.97 -10.50
C GLN A 878 -11.65 -37.32 -11.24
N GLN A 879 -12.15 -37.29 -12.48
CA GLN A 879 -12.36 -38.51 -13.27
C GLN A 879 -11.05 -39.15 -13.76
N ILE A 880 -9.96 -38.37 -13.88
CA ILE A 880 -8.66 -38.84 -14.35
C ILE A 880 -7.89 -39.53 -13.20
N GLU A 881 -8.26 -39.32 -11.93
CA GLU A 881 -7.60 -39.95 -10.77
C GLU A 881 -7.68 -41.48 -10.78
N GLY A 882 -8.70 -42.07 -11.38
CA GLY A 882 -8.89 -43.52 -11.44
C GLY A 882 -8.00 -44.25 -12.47
N GLN A 883 -7.25 -43.52 -13.30
CA GLN A 883 -6.46 -44.08 -14.41
C GLN A 883 -5.02 -44.47 -13.99
N GLY A 884 -4.35 -45.29 -14.81
CA GLY A 884 -2.94 -45.64 -14.58
C GLY A 884 -2.01 -44.44 -14.78
N ALA A 885 -0.89 -44.36 -14.04
CA ALA A 885 -0.01 -43.17 -13.99
C ALA A 885 0.42 -42.62 -15.37
N ALA A 886 0.78 -43.50 -16.32
CA ALA A 886 1.19 -43.09 -17.67
C ALA A 886 0.01 -42.55 -18.52
N GLU A 887 -1.19 -43.09 -18.33
CA GLU A 887 -2.40 -42.63 -19.02
C GLU A 887 -2.85 -41.27 -18.47
N LYS A 888 -2.85 -41.12 -17.14
CA LYS A 888 -3.11 -39.84 -16.45
C LYS A 888 -2.17 -38.74 -16.93
N SER A 889 -0.85 -39.01 -16.99
CA SER A 889 0.15 -38.05 -17.49
C SER A 889 -0.12 -37.64 -18.95
N THR A 890 -0.52 -38.58 -19.80
CA THR A 890 -0.82 -38.31 -21.22
C THR A 890 -2.07 -37.43 -21.37
N MET A 891 -3.12 -37.68 -20.59
CA MET A 891 -4.34 -36.87 -20.62
C MET A 891 -4.14 -35.48 -20.06
N LEU A 892 -3.37 -35.35 -18.96
CA LEU A 892 -2.99 -34.04 -18.43
C LEU A 892 -2.18 -33.24 -19.45
N HIS A 893 -1.23 -33.87 -20.15
CA HIS A 893 -0.46 -33.20 -21.20
C HIS A 893 -1.35 -32.66 -22.33
N LEU A 894 -2.37 -33.43 -22.75
CA LEU A 894 -3.35 -32.99 -23.75
C LEU A 894 -4.16 -31.78 -23.27
N ILE A 895 -4.66 -31.81 -22.03
CA ILE A 895 -5.42 -30.70 -21.43
C ILE A 895 -4.55 -29.44 -21.34
N LEU A 896 -3.33 -29.57 -20.86
CA LEU A 896 -2.38 -28.46 -20.78
C LEU A 896 -2.02 -27.88 -22.14
N GLY A 897 -1.96 -28.72 -23.18
CA GLY A 897 -1.87 -28.30 -24.56
C GLY A 897 -3.05 -27.42 -24.99
N GLN A 898 -4.29 -27.79 -24.62
CA GLN A 898 -5.47 -26.97 -24.87
C GLN A 898 -5.42 -25.64 -24.11
N VAL A 899 -4.98 -25.66 -22.84
CA VAL A 899 -4.78 -24.43 -22.05
C VAL A 899 -3.77 -23.52 -22.74
N TYR A 900 -2.66 -24.06 -23.25
CA TYR A 900 -1.67 -23.29 -23.99
C TYR A 900 -2.27 -22.66 -25.27
N GLN A 901 -3.09 -23.41 -26.02
CA GLN A 901 -3.76 -22.88 -27.20
C GLN A 901 -4.80 -21.79 -26.84
N ALA A 902 -5.47 -21.91 -25.70
CA ALA A 902 -6.40 -20.89 -25.21
C ALA A 902 -5.67 -19.60 -24.79
N VAL A 903 -4.54 -19.72 -24.09
CA VAL A 903 -3.67 -18.59 -23.72
C VAL A 903 -3.23 -17.78 -24.93
N LYS A 904 -2.90 -18.44 -26.06
CA LYS A 904 -2.53 -17.73 -27.31
C LYS A 904 -3.64 -16.86 -27.88
N GLN A 905 -4.89 -17.17 -27.54
CA GLN A 905 -6.09 -16.56 -28.13
C GLN A 905 -6.87 -15.73 -27.12
N ALA A 906 -6.35 -15.56 -25.91
CA ALA A 906 -6.96 -14.74 -24.87
C ALA A 906 -6.98 -13.27 -25.31
N PRO A 907 -8.12 -12.57 -25.16
CA PRO A 907 -8.21 -11.15 -25.51
C PRO A 907 -7.43 -10.28 -24.52
N GLU A 908 -7.42 -10.69 -23.24
CA GLU A 908 -6.77 -10.02 -22.12
C GLU A 908 -5.98 -11.03 -21.26
N LYS A 909 -5.44 -10.55 -20.14
CA LYS A 909 -4.67 -11.34 -19.15
C LYS A 909 -5.34 -12.69 -18.83
N THR A 910 -4.53 -13.75 -18.74
CA THR A 910 -5.00 -15.10 -18.42
C THR A 910 -4.46 -15.60 -17.09
N MET A 911 -5.32 -16.21 -16.26
CA MET A 911 -4.92 -16.86 -15.01
C MET A 911 -5.30 -18.34 -15.01
N PHE A 912 -4.28 -19.21 -14.95
CA PHE A 912 -4.45 -20.66 -14.84
C PHE A 912 -4.19 -21.12 -13.41
N VAL A 913 -5.25 -21.42 -12.66
CA VAL A 913 -5.18 -21.90 -11.28
C VAL A 913 -5.08 -23.42 -11.28
N VAL A 914 -4.05 -23.96 -10.65
CA VAL A 914 -3.81 -25.40 -10.51
C VAL A 914 -3.90 -25.80 -9.05
N ASP A 915 -5.06 -26.33 -8.64
CA ASP A 915 -5.18 -26.93 -7.32
C ASP A 915 -4.51 -28.30 -7.28
N GLU A 916 -3.92 -28.61 -6.13
CA GLU A 916 -3.07 -29.79 -5.92
C GLU A 916 -2.00 -29.96 -7.00
N ALA A 917 -1.27 -28.87 -7.26
CA ALA A 917 -0.18 -28.79 -8.24
C ALA A 917 0.87 -29.93 -8.12
N HIS A 918 0.94 -30.59 -6.96
CA HIS A 918 1.74 -31.79 -6.73
C HIS A 918 1.50 -32.88 -7.78
N TYR A 919 0.28 -33.01 -8.32
CA TYR A 919 -0.02 -33.97 -9.38
C TYR A 919 0.76 -33.71 -10.67
N LEU A 920 1.07 -32.45 -10.98
CA LEU A 920 1.85 -32.08 -12.16
C LEU A 920 3.36 -32.25 -11.92
N LEU A 921 3.81 -32.18 -10.66
CA LEU A 921 5.23 -32.17 -10.28
C LEU A 921 5.86 -33.56 -10.10
N TYR A 922 5.13 -34.66 -10.33
CA TYR A 922 5.66 -36.02 -10.20
C TYR A 922 6.19 -36.65 -11.50
N SER A 923 5.89 -36.08 -12.67
CA SER A 923 6.35 -36.57 -13.97
C SER A 923 7.44 -35.64 -14.52
N GLU A 924 8.60 -36.19 -14.86
CA GLU A 924 9.71 -35.42 -15.45
C GLU A 924 9.25 -34.68 -16.72
N GLU A 925 8.45 -35.33 -17.56
CA GLU A 925 7.91 -34.74 -18.79
C GLU A 925 6.99 -33.53 -18.52
N MET A 926 6.19 -33.61 -17.45
CA MET A 926 5.28 -32.53 -17.07
C MET A 926 6.03 -31.35 -16.45
N ILE A 927 7.09 -31.62 -15.69
CA ILE A 927 7.97 -30.58 -15.15
C ILE A 927 8.65 -29.82 -16.30
N ASP A 928 9.17 -30.54 -17.31
CA ASP A 928 9.79 -29.92 -18.49
C ASP A 928 8.79 -29.07 -19.28
N TRP A 929 7.54 -29.52 -19.39
CA TRP A 929 6.47 -28.73 -19.98
C TRP A 929 6.18 -27.47 -19.16
N LEU A 930 6.00 -27.60 -17.84
CA LEU A 930 5.70 -26.48 -16.94
C LEU A 930 6.78 -25.41 -16.98
N GLN A 931 8.06 -25.80 -17.02
CA GLN A 931 9.16 -24.85 -17.15
C GLN A 931 9.19 -24.12 -18.48
N ARG A 932 8.87 -24.81 -19.58
CA ARG A 932 8.77 -24.19 -20.91
C ARG A 932 7.59 -23.21 -20.91
N ALA A 933 6.43 -23.65 -20.43
CA ALA A 933 5.24 -22.82 -20.35
C ALA A 933 5.46 -21.59 -19.47
N ALA A 934 5.98 -21.75 -18.25
CA ALA A 934 6.28 -20.63 -17.34
C ALA A 934 7.19 -19.57 -17.99
N ARG A 935 8.26 -20.01 -18.68
CA ARG A 935 9.16 -19.08 -19.40
C ARG A 935 8.49 -18.34 -20.55
N HIS A 936 7.56 -18.97 -21.27
CA HIS A 936 6.91 -18.35 -22.42
C HIS A 936 5.70 -17.50 -22.03
N TRP A 937 4.93 -17.93 -21.04
CA TRP A 937 3.66 -17.31 -20.66
C TRP A 937 3.79 -15.88 -20.16
N ARG A 938 4.97 -15.49 -19.67
CA ARG A 938 5.30 -14.07 -19.40
C ARG A 938 5.11 -13.15 -20.62
N HIS A 939 5.20 -13.69 -21.85
CA HIS A 939 5.02 -12.95 -23.09
C HIS A 939 3.56 -12.92 -23.57
N TYR A 940 2.70 -13.79 -23.03
CA TYR A 940 1.28 -13.90 -23.38
C TYR A 940 0.38 -13.26 -22.32
N GLU A 941 0.93 -12.42 -21.44
CA GLU A 941 0.22 -11.89 -20.27
C GLU A 941 -0.55 -12.98 -19.50
N ALA A 942 0.11 -14.14 -19.33
CA ALA A 942 -0.48 -15.32 -18.73
C ALA A 942 0.24 -15.74 -17.44
N ALA A 943 -0.53 -15.98 -16.40
CA ALA A 943 -0.09 -16.42 -15.09
C ALA A 943 -0.44 -17.89 -14.83
N MET A 944 0.44 -18.56 -14.08
CA MET A 944 0.20 -19.89 -13.53
C MET A 944 0.12 -19.71 -12.03
N TRP A 945 -0.95 -20.20 -11.42
CA TRP A 945 -1.14 -20.13 -9.99
C TRP A 945 -1.15 -21.53 -9.40
N PHE A 946 -0.01 -21.93 -8.82
CA PHE A 946 0.16 -23.21 -8.18
C PHE A 946 -0.41 -23.18 -6.76
N VAL A 947 -1.25 -24.15 -6.42
CA VAL A 947 -1.83 -24.26 -5.08
C VAL A 947 -1.50 -25.64 -4.50
N SER A 948 -0.73 -25.69 -3.41
CA SER A 948 -0.27 -26.97 -2.81
C SER A 948 -0.37 -26.99 -1.28
N GLN A 949 -0.46 -28.20 -0.72
CA GLN A 949 -0.41 -28.44 0.73
C GLN A 949 1.00 -28.68 1.27
N SER A 950 1.97 -28.96 0.38
CA SER A 950 3.26 -29.51 0.74
C SER A 950 4.39 -28.65 0.15
N PRO A 951 4.98 -27.74 0.93
CA PRO A 951 6.06 -26.87 0.44
C PRO A 951 7.28 -27.64 -0.09
N GLN A 952 7.53 -28.86 0.42
CA GLN A 952 8.64 -29.72 0.00
C GLN A 952 8.55 -30.20 -1.46
N GLU A 953 7.38 -30.07 -2.09
CA GLU A 953 7.22 -30.40 -3.50
C GLU A 953 7.84 -29.36 -4.42
N PHE A 954 8.07 -28.15 -3.95
CA PHE A 954 8.67 -27.06 -4.73
C PHE A 954 10.14 -26.83 -4.36
N VAL A 955 10.60 -27.40 -3.24
CA VAL A 955 11.99 -27.32 -2.78
C VAL A 955 12.51 -28.72 -2.41
N GLY A 956 13.49 -29.24 -3.15
CA GLY A 956 13.98 -30.61 -2.97
C GLY A 956 15.16 -30.76 -1.99
N GLY A 957 15.81 -31.92 -1.98
CA GLY A 957 17.08 -32.15 -1.26
C GLY A 957 18.26 -31.91 -2.21
N ALA A 958 19.40 -31.41 -1.69
CA ALA A 958 20.56 -31.13 -2.54
C ALA A 958 21.07 -32.40 -3.26
N GLY A 959 21.20 -32.35 -4.60
CA GLY A 959 21.82 -33.41 -5.41
C GLY A 959 20.88 -34.31 -6.24
N ASP A 960 19.63 -33.91 -6.44
CA ASP A 960 18.65 -34.58 -7.32
C ASP A 960 18.33 -33.67 -8.52
N GLU A 961 18.51 -34.14 -9.77
CA GLU A 961 18.22 -33.34 -10.97
C GLU A 961 16.76 -32.87 -10.97
N ALA A 962 15.82 -33.71 -10.50
CA ALA A 962 14.42 -33.31 -10.35
C ALA A 962 14.21 -32.20 -9.29
N SER A 963 15.16 -32.00 -8.36
CA SER A 963 15.13 -30.88 -7.41
C SER A 963 15.48 -29.56 -8.09
N GLU A 964 16.46 -29.53 -8.98
CA GLU A 964 16.86 -28.31 -9.70
C GLU A 964 15.71 -27.80 -10.58
N HIS A 965 14.97 -28.73 -11.19
CA HIS A 965 13.85 -28.38 -12.05
C HIS A 965 12.69 -27.75 -11.27
N ARG A 966 12.41 -28.23 -10.06
CA ARG A 966 11.36 -27.70 -9.18
C ARG A 966 11.72 -26.34 -8.59
N GLU A 967 12.98 -26.15 -8.22
CA GLU A 967 13.50 -24.85 -7.78
C GLU A 967 13.45 -23.82 -8.90
N THR A 968 13.63 -24.24 -10.16
CA THR A 968 13.46 -23.36 -11.32
C THR A 968 12.01 -22.86 -11.43
N ILE A 969 10.99 -23.71 -11.20
CA ILE A 969 9.58 -23.29 -11.21
C ILE A 969 9.32 -22.29 -10.08
N LEU A 970 9.83 -22.56 -8.87
CA LEU A 970 9.72 -21.62 -7.75
C LEU A 970 10.37 -20.27 -8.06
N GLY A 971 11.56 -20.27 -8.68
CA GLY A 971 12.25 -19.05 -9.12
C GLY A 971 11.56 -18.29 -10.27
N GLN A 972 10.42 -18.78 -10.77
CA GLN A 972 9.55 -18.03 -11.69
C GLN A 972 8.24 -17.58 -11.02
N CYS A 973 8.04 -17.90 -9.75
CA CYS A 973 6.88 -17.43 -8.98
C CYS A 973 7.20 -16.08 -8.35
N SER A 974 6.72 -15.00 -8.96
CA SER A 974 6.91 -13.64 -8.43
C SER A 974 6.08 -13.35 -7.19
N THR A 975 5.06 -14.16 -6.90
CA THR A 975 4.24 -14.04 -5.69
C THR A 975 4.16 -15.39 -4.96
N VAL A 976 4.50 -15.41 -3.68
CA VAL A 976 4.43 -16.61 -2.83
C VAL A 976 3.64 -16.34 -1.56
N GLU A 977 2.66 -17.20 -1.28
CA GLU A 977 1.79 -17.12 -0.12
C GLU A 977 1.90 -18.35 0.78
N PHE A 978 1.85 -18.13 2.08
CA PHE A 978 1.73 -19.16 3.09
C PHE A 978 0.58 -18.89 4.03
N TYR A 979 -0.36 -19.82 4.11
CA TYR A 979 -1.31 -19.91 5.22
C TYR A 979 -0.84 -20.98 6.21
N ARG A 980 -1.65 -21.22 7.25
CA ARG A 980 -1.32 -22.14 8.34
C ARG A 980 -0.74 -23.47 7.84
N THR A 981 0.54 -23.69 8.11
CA THR A 981 1.31 -24.87 7.66
C THR A 981 2.12 -25.46 8.82
N PRO A 982 1.51 -26.30 9.69
CA PRO A 982 2.13 -26.75 10.95
C PRO A 982 3.45 -27.53 10.79
N ASN A 983 3.57 -28.26 9.68
CA ASN A 983 4.68 -29.18 9.40
C ASN A 983 5.84 -28.54 8.60
N LEU A 984 5.88 -27.21 8.51
CA LEU A 984 6.98 -26.50 7.84
C LEU A 984 8.30 -26.69 8.60
N SER A 985 9.24 -27.43 8.01
CA SER A 985 10.56 -27.64 8.59
C SER A 985 11.41 -26.38 8.48
N GLN A 986 12.49 -26.31 9.27
CA GLN A 986 13.43 -25.18 9.22
C GLN A 986 14.10 -25.07 7.84
N ASP A 987 14.64 -26.18 7.33
CA ASP A 987 15.36 -26.21 6.05
C ASP A 987 14.48 -25.77 4.88
N VAL A 988 13.20 -26.18 4.88
CA VAL A 988 12.23 -25.80 3.85
C VAL A 988 11.90 -24.32 3.97
N GLY A 989 11.55 -23.84 5.17
CA GLY A 989 11.27 -22.41 5.39
C GLY A 989 12.43 -21.51 4.97
N GLN A 990 13.68 -21.91 5.24
CA GLN A 990 14.87 -21.18 4.82
C GLN A 990 15.04 -21.10 3.30
N ARG A 991 14.67 -22.15 2.55
CA ARG A 991 14.69 -22.13 1.08
C ARG A 991 13.66 -21.18 0.48
N PHE A 992 12.56 -20.93 1.18
CA PHE A 992 11.60 -19.86 0.86
C PHE A 992 12.03 -18.48 1.40
N GLY A 993 13.24 -18.33 1.94
CA GLY A 993 13.73 -17.06 2.49
C GLY A 993 13.09 -16.66 3.82
N MET A 994 12.41 -17.57 4.53
CA MET A 994 11.76 -17.25 5.81
C MET A 994 12.74 -17.26 6.98
N ASN A 995 12.64 -16.24 7.84
CA ASN A 995 13.30 -16.25 9.13
C ASN A 995 12.53 -17.08 10.19
N ALA A 996 13.10 -17.21 11.38
CA ALA A 996 12.52 -18.03 12.44
C ALA A 996 11.14 -17.52 12.93
N SER A 997 10.92 -16.20 12.96
CA SER A 997 9.66 -15.60 13.41
C SER A 997 8.55 -15.79 12.38
N GLN A 998 8.85 -15.55 11.11
CA GLN A 998 7.93 -15.74 9.99
C GLN A 998 7.51 -17.22 9.89
N ARG A 999 8.47 -18.14 9.96
CA ARG A 999 8.19 -19.58 9.99
C ARG A 999 7.33 -19.97 11.19
N GLU A 1000 7.60 -19.42 12.37
CA GLU A 1000 6.80 -19.72 13.56
C GLU A 1000 5.38 -19.16 13.45
N PHE A 1001 5.20 -17.99 12.84
CA PHE A 1001 3.87 -17.46 12.55
C PHE A 1001 3.06 -18.43 11.67
N VAL A 1002 3.58 -18.81 10.51
CA VAL A 1002 2.94 -19.75 9.58
C VAL A 1002 2.65 -21.10 10.24
N ARG A 1003 3.53 -21.59 11.11
CA ARG A 1003 3.38 -22.90 11.76
C ARG A 1003 2.38 -22.92 12.91
N SER A 1004 2.37 -21.88 13.74
CA SER A 1004 1.75 -21.94 15.07
C SER A 1004 0.82 -20.78 15.42
N ARG A 1005 1.01 -19.58 14.84
CA ARG A 1005 0.23 -18.38 15.19
C ARG A 1005 -0.81 -17.96 14.18
N ALA A 1006 -0.59 -18.25 12.89
CA ALA A 1006 -1.55 -17.94 11.84
C ALA A 1006 -2.89 -18.64 12.13
N THR A 1007 -3.95 -17.83 12.17
CA THR A 1007 -5.32 -18.28 12.38
C THR A 1007 -5.82 -19.03 11.15
N PRO A 1008 -6.16 -20.32 11.25
CA PRO A 1008 -6.76 -21.03 10.13
C PRO A 1008 -8.20 -20.54 9.90
N GLY A 1009 -8.64 -20.51 8.64
CA GLY A 1009 -10.04 -20.24 8.30
C GLY A 1009 -10.93 -21.35 8.86
N SER A 1010 -11.56 -21.09 10.01
CA SER A 1010 -12.50 -22.02 10.65
C SER A 1010 -13.88 -21.37 10.78
N ALA A 1011 -14.93 -22.18 10.65
CA ALA A 1011 -16.31 -21.71 10.63
C ALA A 1011 -16.61 -20.82 11.86
N GLY A 1012 -17.06 -19.59 11.61
CA GLY A 1012 -17.47 -18.62 12.64
C GLY A 1012 -16.40 -17.61 13.06
N LEU A 1013 -15.15 -17.71 12.59
CA LEU A 1013 -14.14 -16.66 12.84
C LEU A 1013 -14.25 -15.48 11.87
N GLY A 1014 -14.77 -15.71 10.66
CA GLY A 1014 -14.94 -14.68 9.61
C GLY A 1014 -13.64 -14.24 8.93
N TYR A 1015 -12.50 -14.84 9.26
CA TYR A 1015 -11.22 -14.57 8.60
C TYR A 1015 -10.23 -15.72 8.70
N SER A 1016 -9.20 -15.67 7.87
CA SER A 1016 -7.98 -16.48 7.96
C SER A 1016 -6.74 -15.59 7.95
N GLN A 1017 -5.61 -16.11 8.42
CA GLN A 1017 -4.35 -15.36 8.38
C GLN A 1017 -3.28 -16.13 7.61
N GLY A 1018 -2.47 -15.37 6.90
CA GLY A 1018 -1.36 -15.87 6.09
C GLY A 1018 -0.23 -14.86 5.99
N MET A 1019 0.72 -15.15 5.12
CA MET A 1019 1.79 -14.25 4.72
C MET A 1019 1.94 -14.28 3.22
N VAL A 1020 2.28 -13.14 2.62
CA VAL A 1020 2.63 -13.02 1.20
C VAL A 1020 4.03 -12.43 1.07
N SER A 1021 4.76 -12.87 0.06
CA SER A 1021 6.00 -12.29 -0.42
C SER A 1021 5.82 -11.97 -1.90
N PHE A 1022 6.28 -10.80 -2.30
CA PHE A 1022 6.38 -10.38 -3.70
C PHE A 1022 7.86 -10.36 -4.10
N GLU A 1023 8.18 -10.55 -5.38
CA GLU A 1023 9.56 -10.61 -5.88
C GLU A 1023 10.24 -9.23 -5.89
N ASP A 1024 9.46 -8.19 -6.20
CA ASP A 1024 9.86 -6.79 -6.23
C ASP A 1024 9.92 -6.15 -4.83
N MET A 1025 9.39 -6.81 -3.79
CA MET A 1025 9.42 -6.32 -2.41
C MET A 1025 10.21 -7.25 -1.51
N SER A 1026 11.15 -6.69 -0.74
CA SER A 1026 11.86 -7.50 0.24
C SER A 1026 11.02 -7.72 1.50
N GLY A 1027 10.89 -8.97 1.93
CA GLY A 1027 10.24 -9.36 3.18
C GLY A 1027 8.84 -9.95 2.99
N TRP A 1028 8.28 -10.46 4.08
CA TRP A 1028 6.97 -11.11 4.08
C TRP A 1028 5.94 -10.21 4.78
N LEU A 1029 4.86 -9.89 4.09
CA LEU A 1029 3.69 -9.18 4.63
C LEU A 1029 2.77 -10.17 5.33
N ARG A 1030 2.38 -9.90 6.57
CA ARG A 1030 1.37 -10.69 7.27
C ARG A 1030 -0.02 -10.20 6.90
N LEU A 1031 -0.86 -11.10 6.43
CA LEU A 1031 -2.20 -10.79 5.92
C LEU A 1031 -3.29 -11.41 6.78
N GLN A 1032 -4.39 -10.70 6.86
CA GLN A 1032 -5.69 -11.21 7.25
C GLN A 1032 -6.64 -11.16 6.04
N VAL A 1033 -7.25 -12.30 5.73
CA VAL A 1033 -8.17 -12.46 4.60
C VAL A 1033 -9.57 -12.72 5.12
N ALA A 1034 -10.50 -11.86 4.75
CA ALA A 1034 -11.94 -11.97 5.01
C ALA A 1034 -12.70 -11.83 3.68
N ALA A 1035 -13.97 -12.21 3.61
CA ALA A 1035 -14.83 -11.98 2.45
C ALA A 1035 -16.17 -11.38 2.90
N SER A 1036 -16.85 -10.67 2.01
CA SER A 1036 -18.21 -10.21 2.26
C SER A 1036 -19.17 -11.40 2.46
N PRO A 1037 -20.33 -11.22 3.10
CA PRO A 1037 -21.29 -12.32 3.29
C PRO A 1037 -21.74 -12.97 1.98
N LEU A 1038 -21.90 -12.19 0.90
CA LEU A 1038 -22.25 -12.70 -0.42
C LEU A 1038 -21.11 -13.50 -1.04
N GLU A 1039 -19.87 -13.00 -0.96
CA GLU A 1039 -18.69 -13.76 -1.40
C GLU A 1039 -18.54 -15.05 -0.61
N ASP A 1040 -18.73 -15.02 0.71
CA ASP A 1040 -18.66 -16.20 1.58
C ASP A 1040 -19.66 -17.27 1.12
N ALA A 1041 -20.89 -16.88 0.78
CA ALA A 1041 -21.89 -17.80 0.23
C ALA A 1041 -21.40 -18.42 -1.09
N VAL A 1042 -20.92 -17.61 -2.04
CA VAL A 1042 -20.38 -18.11 -3.32
C VAL A 1042 -19.22 -19.08 -3.11
N LEU A 1043 -18.28 -18.75 -2.23
CA LEU A 1043 -17.06 -19.54 -1.99
C LEU A 1043 -17.31 -20.83 -1.21
N THR A 1044 -18.46 -20.95 -0.54
CA THR A 1044 -18.84 -22.14 0.22
C THR A 1044 -19.85 -23.04 -0.48
N TYR A 1045 -20.40 -22.58 -1.62
CA TYR A 1045 -21.36 -23.34 -2.40
C TYR A 1045 -20.75 -24.61 -3.01
N ASP A 1046 -21.44 -25.73 -2.80
CA ASP A 1046 -21.16 -27.03 -3.39
C ASP A 1046 -22.34 -27.51 -4.25
N PRO A 1047 -22.18 -27.63 -5.58
CA PRO A 1047 -23.27 -28.02 -6.48
C PRO A 1047 -23.83 -29.43 -6.20
N ASP A 1048 -23.06 -30.32 -5.56
CA ASP A 1048 -23.50 -31.68 -5.26
C ASP A 1048 -24.40 -31.75 -4.02
N SER A 1049 -24.30 -30.77 -3.10
CA SER A 1049 -24.99 -30.81 -1.81
C SER A 1049 -25.99 -29.66 -1.58
N ASP A 1050 -25.81 -28.51 -2.22
CA ASP A 1050 -26.56 -27.28 -1.92
C ASP A 1050 -27.73 -27.00 -2.87
N GLY A 1051 -27.88 -27.77 -3.95
CA GLY A 1051 -28.97 -27.59 -4.92
C GLY A 1051 -28.72 -26.43 -5.89
N PRO A 1052 -29.77 -25.83 -6.51
CA PRO A 1052 -29.58 -24.79 -7.52
C PRO A 1052 -28.92 -23.53 -6.94
N PHE A 1053 -27.85 -23.06 -7.60
CA PHE A 1053 -27.02 -21.93 -7.15
C PHE A 1053 -27.81 -20.69 -6.74
N ARG A 1054 -28.78 -20.26 -7.56
CA ARG A 1054 -29.61 -19.07 -7.27
C ARG A 1054 -30.48 -19.23 -6.02
N GLU A 1055 -31.07 -20.41 -5.82
CA GLU A 1055 -31.88 -20.69 -4.64
C GLU A 1055 -31.02 -20.72 -3.37
N TYR A 1056 -29.82 -21.31 -3.48
CA TYR A 1056 -28.84 -21.31 -2.42
C TYR A 1056 -28.42 -19.89 -2.02
N LEU A 1057 -28.02 -19.04 -2.99
CA LEU A 1057 -27.62 -17.66 -2.71
C LEU A 1057 -28.76 -16.86 -2.08
N SER A 1058 -29.98 -16.97 -2.60
CA SER A 1058 -31.14 -16.29 -2.00
C SER A 1058 -31.38 -16.68 -0.54
N GLY A 1059 -31.22 -17.97 -0.22
CA GLY A 1059 -31.39 -18.48 1.15
C GLY A 1059 -30.29 -18.06 2.12
N HIS A 1060 -29.08 -17.79 1.64
CA HIS A 1060 -27.91 -17.46 2.48
C HIS A 1060 -27.67 -15.96 2.64
N ALA A 1061 -28.02 -15.16 1.63
CA ALA A 1061 -27.78 -13.72 1.63
C ALA A 1061 -29.05 -12.87 1.82
N GLY A 1062 -30.25 -13.46 1.80
CA GLY A 1062 -31.51 -12.71 1.92
C GLY A 1062 -31.86 -11.87 0.68
N VAL A 1063 -31.21 -12.16 -0.46
CA VAL A 1063 -31.39 -11.44 -1.73
C VAL A 1063 -32.32 -12.25 -2.65
N ASP A 1064 -33.42 -11.66 -3.13
CA ASP A 1064 -34.37 -12.34 -4.02
C ASP A 1064 -34.01 -12.11 -5.50
N PHE A 1065 -33.53 -13.16 -6.17
CA PHE A 1065 -33.18 -13.14 -7.59
C PHE A 1065 -34.36 -13.46 -8.53
N ALA A 1066 -35.61 -13.43 -8.06
CA ALA A 1066 -36.76 -13.78 -8.88
C ALA A 1066 -36.90 -12.88 -10.13
N PRO A 1067 -37.26 -13.46 -11.31
CA PRO A 1067 -37.49 -12.70 -12.52
C PRO A 1067 -38.54 -11.61 -12.30
N ARG A 1068 -38.18 -10.35 -12.53
CA ARG A 1068 -39.16 -9.27 -12.66
C ARG A 1068 -39.96 -9.52 -13.93
N GLY A 1069 -41.08 -10.22 -13.79
CA GLY A 1069 -41.91 -10.70 -14.90
C GLY A 1069 -42.16 -9.62 -15.96
N GLY A 1070 -41.85 -9.96 -17.20
CA GLY A 1070 -41.93 -9.06 -18.36
C GLY A 1070 -43.30 -8.39 -18.52
N GLY A 1071 -43.26 -7.07 -18.70
CA GLY A 1071 -44.41 -6.25 -18.98
C GLY A 1071 -44.03 -4.78 -19.21
N GLU A 1072 -43.87 -4.45 -20.50
CA GLU A 1072 -43.85 -3.10 -21.10
C GLU A 1072 -42.71 -2.13 -20.73
N ALA A 1073 -41.91 -1.84 -21.75
CA ALA A 1073 -41.03 -0.68 -21.82
C ALA A 1073 -41.80 0.62 -21.54
N ALA A 1074 -41.33 1.40 -20.55
CA ALA A 1074 -41.63 2.82 -20.41
C ALA A 1074 -40.48 3.55 -19.70
N SER A 1075 -39.86 4.42 -20.48
CA SER A 1075 -39.03 5.59 -20.16
C SER A 1075 -39.05 6.16 -18.73
N SER A 1076 -37.85 6.58 -18.32
CA SER A 1076 -37.48 7.79 -17.57
C SER A 1076 -38.02 8.03 -16.16
N GLY A 1077 -37.10 8.35 -15.24
CA GLY A 1077 -37.34 9.30 -14.16
C GLY A 1077 -37.11 8.76 -12.75
N VAL A 1078 -36.13 9.38 -12.09
CA VAL A 1078 -35.89 9.41 -10.64
C VAL A 1078 -37.18 9.74 -9.87
N GLU A 1079 -37.47 9.01 -8.79
CA GLU A 1079 -37.78 9.53 -7.43
C GLU A 1079 -38.35 8.46 -6.48
N ALA A 1080 -37.71 8.39 -5.31
CA ALA A 1080 -38.18 8.15 -3.95
C ALA A 1080 -39.47 7.34 -3.66
N GLY A 1081 -39.26 6.31 -2.83
CA GLY A 1081 -39.98 5.99 -1.60
C GLY A 1081 -41.49 6.23 -1.52
N VAL A 1082 -42.27 5.14 -1.48
CA VAL A 1082 -43.57 5.12 -0.76
C VAL A 1082 -43.80 3.78 -0.06
N ARG A 1083 -43.86 3.87 1.27
CA ARG A 1083 -44.46 2.93 2.23
C ARG A 1083 -45.62 2.11 1.65
N ALA A 1084 -45.48 0.79 1.65
CA ALA A 1084 -46.61 -0.12 1.49
C ALA A 1084 -47.19 -0.53 2.85
N SER A 1085 -48.25 0.17 3.24
CA SER A 1085 -49.21 -0.26 4.26
C SER A 1085 -49.72 -1.69 3.98
N LYS A 1086 -49.61 -2.59 4.97
CA LYS A 1086 -50.50 -3.75 5.08
C LYS A 1086 -51.21 -3.71 6.42
N ASN A 1087 -52.53 -3.53 6.35
CA ASN A 1087 -53.43 -3.69 7.46
C ASN A 1087 -54.42 -4.82 7.15
N GLY A 1088 -54.51 -5.80 8.05
CA GLY A 1088 -55.46 -6.92 8.05
C GLY A 1088 -54.79 -8.26 7.71
N THR A 1089 -54.60 -9.22 8.62
CA THR A 1089 -55.46 -9.59 9.76
C THR A 1089 -54.62 -10.36 10.79
N GLN A 1090 -54.77 -10.00 12.07
CA GLN A 1090 -54.12 -10.61 13.24
C GLN A 1090 -54.32 -12.13 13.32
N ASN A 1091 -53.23 -12.86 13.60
CA ASN A 1091 -53.13 -13.95 14.58
C ASN A 1091 -51.67 -14.42 14.71
N GLY A 1092 -51.05 -14.15 15.87
CA GLY A 1092 -49.80 -14.78 16.34
C GLY A 1092 -48.50 -14.10 15.90
N GLU A 1093 -48.17 -12.96 16.50
CA GLU A 1093 -46.80 -12.41 16.47
C GLU A 1093 -45.93 -13.24 17.41
N GLY A 1094 -44.76 -13.65 16.93
CA GLY A 1094 -43.84 -14.59 17.56
C GLY A 1094 -43.42 -15.67 16.57
N GLY A 1095 -42.21 -15.57 16.03
CA GLY A 1095 -41.67 -16.50 15.03
C GLY A 1095 -41.77 -17.98 15.44
N ASP A 1096 -41.84 -18.88 14.46
CA ASP A 1096 -41.92 -20.33 14.72
C ASP A 1096 -40.63 -20.84 15.38
N ILE A 1097 -40.76 -21.64 16.44
CA ILE A 1097 -39.63 -22.19 17.21
C ILE A 1097 -38.70 -23.09 16.37
N GLU A 1098 -39.17 -23.61 15.23
CA GLU A 1098 -38.34 -24.37 14.27
C GLU A 1098 -37.30 -23.49 13.56
N ALA A 1099 -37.44 -22.16 13.59
CA ALA A 1099 -36.41 -21.24 13.11
C ALA A 1099 -35.13 -21.26 13.98
N ILE A 1100 -35.21 -21.76 15.22
CA ILE A 1100 -34.03 -21.91 16.08
C ILE A 1100 -33.26 -23.17 15.69
N ARG A 1101 -32.10 -22.97 15.06
CA ARG A 1101 -31.19 -24.05 14.63
C ARG A 1101 -30.99 -25.08 15.76
N GLY A 1102 -31.37 -26.32 15.51
CA GLY A 1102 -31.31 -27.43 16.48
C GLY A 1102 -32.66 -27.84 17.09
N ILE A 1103 -33.71 -27.05 16.89
CA ILE A 1103 -35.10 -27.42 17.18
C ILE A 1103 -35.75 -27.92 15.89
N GLY A 1104 -35.70 -29.25 15.69
CA GLY A 1104 -36.43 -29.90 14.60
C GLY A 1104 -37.89 -30.24 14.99
N PRO A 1105 -38.68 -30.80 14.06
CA PRO A 1105 -40.11 -31.08 14.23
C PRO A 1105 -40.45 -31.87 15.51
N THR A 1106 -39.59 -32.80 15.89
CA THR A 1106 -39.77 -33.63 17.11
C THR A 1106 -39.67 -32.82 18.39
N TYR A 1107 -38.80 -31.82 18.45
CA TYR A 1107 -38.64 -30.97 19.64
C TYR A 1107 -39.66 -29.83 19.63
N SER A 1108 -39.99 -29.28 18.46
CA SER A 1108 -41.03 -28.26 18.34
C SER A 1108 -42.39 -28.81 18.78
N ASP A 1109 -42.77 -30.02 18.38
CA ASP A 1109 -44.02 -30.65 18.82
C ASP A 1109 -44.10 -30.80 20.35
N ARG A 1110 -42.99 -31.22 20.99
CA ARG A 1110 -42.91 -31.36 22.45
C ARG A 1110 -43.00 -30.03 23.18
N LEU A 1111 -42.32 -29.01 22.65
CA LEU A 1111 -42.37 -27.65 23.19
C LEU A 1111 -43.78 -27.06 23.02
N ARG A 1112 -44.43 -27.28 21.88
CA ARG A 1112 -45.82 -26.88 21.62
C ARG A 1112 -46.80 -27.59 22.57
N GLU A 1113 -46.61 -28.88 22.84
CA GLU A 1113 -47.39 -29.63 23.85
C GLU A 1113 -47.22 -29.06 25.28
N ALA A 1114 -46.04 -28.51 25.57
CA ALA A 1114 -45.73 -27.83 26.83
C ALA A 1114 -46.19 -26.35 26.86
N GLY A 1115 -46.80 -25.85 25.79
CA GLY A 1115 -47.29 -24.47 25.68
C GLY A 1115 -46.23 -23.44 25.28
N ILE A 1116 -45.10 -23.88 24.73
CA ILE A 1116 -44.04 -23.04 24.16
C ILE A 1116 -44.14 -23.16 22.64
N THR A 1117 -44.80 -22.20 22.02
CA THR A 1117 -45.20 -22.23 20.61
C THR A 1117 -44.47 -21.20 19.75
N THR A 1118 -43.95 -20.13 20.35
CA THR A 1118 -43.22 -19.06 19.65
C THR A 1118 -41.78 -18.90 20.15
N VAL A 1119 -40.93 -18.28 19.33
CA VAL A 1119 -39.54 -17.94 19.69
C VAL A 1119 -39.49 -17.01 20.90
N GLU A 1120 -40.43 -16.07 21.02
CA GLU A 1120 -40.53 -15.17 22.19
C GLU A 1120 -40.86 -15.94 23.47
N GLU A 1121 -41.82 -16.86 23.42
CA GLU A 1121 -42.14 -17.73 24.55
C GLU A 1121 -40.94 -18.60 24.94
N LEU A 1122 -40.15 -19.06 23.96
CA LEU A 1122 -38.93 -19.83 24.20
C LEU A 1122 -37.82 -18.99 24.84
N ALA A 1123 -37.76 -17.68 24.55
CA ALA A 1123 -36.80 -16.76 25.14
C ALA A 1123 -37.14 -16.42 26.60
N ASP A 1124 -38.43 -16.35 26.95
CA ASP A 1124 -38.91 -15.97 28.28
C ASP A 1124 -38.99 -17.13 29.29
N VAL A 1125 -38.96 -18.38 28.82
CA VAL A 1125 -39.07 -19.57 29.69
C VAL A 1125 -37.69 -19.98 30.24
N GLU A 1126 -37.62 -20.28 31.54
CA GLU A 1126 -36.36 -20.75 32.14
C GLU A 1126 -35.83 -22.01 31.43
N PRO A 1127 -34.53 -22.07 31.09
CA PRO A 1127 -33.94 -23.17 30.34
C PRO A 1127 -34.14 -24.57 30.94
N VAL A 1128 -34.35 -24.68 32.25
CA VAL A 1128 -34.66 -25.95 32.92
C VAL A 1128 -36.05 -26.46 32.51
N THR A 1129 -37.02 -25.56 32.37
CA THR A 1129 -38.39 -25.89 31.93
C THR A 1129 -38.41 -26.30 30.46
N VAL A 1130 -37.62 -25.62 29.61
CA VAL A 1130 -37.44 -25.99 28.20
C VAL A 1130 -36.77 -27.36 28.07
N ALA A 1131 -35.76 -27.63 28.91
CA ALA A 1131 -35.05 -28.91 28.95
C ALA A 1131 -35.97 -30.08 29.32
N ASP A 1132 -36.80 -29.89 30.35
CA ASP A 1132 -37.78 -30.89 30.79
C ASP A 1132 -38.89 -31.10 29.75
N ALA A 1133 -39.36 -30.04 29.09
CA ALA A 1133 -40.39 -30.11 28.05
C ALA A 1133 -39.91 -30.84 26.80
N ALA A 1134 -38.70 -30.54 26.32
CA ALA A 1134 -38.14 -31.16 25.12
C ALA A 1134 -37.42 -32.49 25.36
N ASP A 1135 -37.21 -32.89 26.63
CA ASP A 1135 -36.41 -34.04 27.07
C ASP A 1135 -34.96 -33.97 26.54
N VAL A 1136 -34.29 -32.85 26.85
CA VAL A 1136 -32.90 -32.56 26.45
C VAL A 1136 -32.06 -32.07 27.63
N PRO A 1137 -30.71 -32.13 27.56
CA PRO A 1137 -29.86 -31.55 28.60
C PRO A 1137 -30.07 -30.03 28.74
N VAL A 1138 -30.00 -29.52 29.98
CA VAL A 1138 -30.20 -28.09 30.31
C VAL A 1138 -29.27 -27.16 29.52
N ASP A 1139 -28.04 -27.59 29.22
CA ASP A 1139 -27.10 -26.77 28.45
C ASP A 1139 -27.55 -26.55 26.99
N ARG A 1140 -28.24 -27.53 26.39
CA ARG A 1140 -28.82 -27.38 25.04
C ARG A 1140 -30.05 -26.47 25.06
N ALA A 1141 -30.87 -26.57 26.10
CA ALA A 1141 -32.01 -25.68 26.29
C ALA A 1141 -31.59 -24.22 26.54
N LYS A 1142 -30.49 -23.99 27.27
CA LYS A 1142 -29.88 -22.65 27.43
C LYS A 1142 -29.43 -22.06 26.10
N GLU A 1143 -28.85 -22.89 25.25
CA GLU A 1143 -28.43 -22.48 23.90
C GLU A 1143 -29.63 -22.09 23.03
N TRP A 1144 -30.74 -22.83 23.11
CA TRP A 1144 -31.99 -22.49 22.43
C TRP A 1144 -32.60 -21.19 22.93
N ALA A 1145 -32.69 -20.98 24.25
CA ALA A 1145 -33.18 -19.73 24.82
C ALA A 1145 -32.30 -18.52 24.44
N ALA A 1146 -30.97 -18.68 24.50
CA ALA A 1146 -30.04 -17.60 24.11
C ALA A 1146 -30.05 -17.29 22.62
N ARG A 1147 -30.43 -18.23 21.76
CA ARG A 1147 -30.67 -17.98 20.32
C ARG A 1147 -32.02 -17.31 20.10
N ALA A 1148 -33.05 -17.74 20.84
CA ALA A 1148 -34.37 -17.14 20.80
C ALA A 1148 -34.34 -15.65 21.20
N SER A 1149 -33.61 -15.30 22.26
CA SER A 1149 -33.44 -13.89 22.68
C SER A 1149 -32.70 -13.02 21.65
N ARG A 1150 -31.84 -13.61 20.81
CA ARG A 1150 -31.10 -12.88 19.75
C ARG A 1150 -31.92 -12.66 18.49
N ASN A 1151 -32.83 -13.58 18.17
CA ASN A 1151 -33.74 -13.42 17.03
C ASN A 1151 -34.87 -12.42 17.33
N GLY A 1152 -35.36 -12.33 18.57
CA GLY A 1152 -36.38 -11.35 18.96
C GLY A 1152 -35.90 -9.88 18.93
N THR A 1153 -34.59 -9.63 19.01
CA THR A 1153 -34.02 -8.27 18.89
C THR A 1153 -33.87 -7.78 17.45
N ALA A 1154 -33.97 -8.66 16.45
CA ALA A 1154 -33.86 -8.28 15.04
C ALA A 1154 -35.16 -7.71 14.45
N GLU A 1155 -36.32 -7.95 15.08
CA GLU A 1155 -37.64 -7.42 14.64
C GLU A 1155 -38.07 -6.11 15.35
N VAL A 1156 -37.26 -5.56 16.26
CA VAL A 1156 -37.59 -4.34 17.03
C VAL A 1156 -36.73 -3.12 16.64
N ALA A 1157 -35.80 -3.31 15.70
CA ALA A 1157 -35.03 -2.23 15.08
C ALA A 1157 -35.44 -2.11 13.60
N ASP A 1158 -36.65 -1.61 13.38
CA ASP A 1158 -37.16 -1.17 12.07
C ASP A 1158 -37.88 0.17 12.24
#